data_AF-A0AAD2CLD0-F1
#
_entry.id   AF-A0AAD2CLD0-F1
#
_cell.length_a   1.000
_cell.length_b   1.000
_cell.length_c   1.000
_cell.angle_alpha   90.00
_cell.angle_beta   90.00
_cell.angle_gamma   90.00
#
_symmetry.space_group_name_H-M   'P 1'
#
loop_
_entity.id
_entity.type
_entity.pdbx_description
1 polymer ?
#
loop_
_entity_poly.entity_id
_entity_poly.type
_entity_poly.pdbx_seq_one_letter_code
_entity_poly.pdbx_strand_id
1 'polypeptide(L)'
;MATKRTNKSNIRNLSSPDEAQPTTLHSSHPQEASVLDDDHSDHAYRVKKDHGEDITSSKSLTQNTYSIIYVADPRSWAFFYGIVFFLIQICLMSFALIGAFDVGSSNFFKVPVDVSIWVRISGYIILLLSVPLFGDLLDTIEKTHEGYNPVVKCQTPHATFAKWVFANSLQFAFGIVFQFVTFVFIAKSSSVRDMLLNFAGLEFITKIDDLGFSLADRGYFTESLKNASKDVKDHKRTTTKGPWFRIVATVFLVCALLAGYSVIFYYQRTGAFLCTRMEVQFGDAFWAELPFFSGVYFVDKATRMDQRLVFGDERTDGKESFFRYCQSEKSFVFLPQQNNADDECKSESWYAKSPKSESYNILKSNANEWKTQRPGENAIFYSIDHFTMNCLDCSPDTCNIPLGGSCTTDDFSNKVCVCNEGFFGNQCQFEYDQICDTIEFDHRFAPFPIQKYDFPSRLEVVTTSSDYYMLYRNKAVYSYVYPSDSESSGYMNIIAFFGRRYYFLIVDWAGLFATKTEAGSEHAALFADLTPETAPAAFVKYMNTFLADGFLGDGELVSPLFVSEPLDLGTPQEKPDPTELAWHLVTTDWYGTRLGIGASISTRLLCTRCDDATGPYCELAGSCNSETSTCDCLDGGFVGPRCEYYDPAFNIL
;
A
#
# COMPACT_ATOMS: atom_id res chain seq x y z
N MET A 1 -52.80 21.17 -15.39
CA MET A 1 -52.43 21.86 -16.65
C MET A 1 -50.93 21.76 -16.79
N ALA A 2 -50.28 21.42 -17.90
CA ALA A 2 -50.61 20.74 -19.13
C ALA A 2 -49.26 20.24 -19.67
N THR A 3 -49.27 19.09 -20.31
CA THR A 3 -48.18 18.43 -21.03
C THR A 3 -47.45 19.33 -22.04
N LYS A 4 -46.13 19.16 -22.20
CA LYS A 4 -45.52 19.10 -23.54
C LYS A 4 -44.17 18.39 -23.60
N ARG A 5 -44.04 17.70 -24.74
CA ARG A 5 -43.14 16.63 -25.14
C ARG A 5 -41.95 17.17 -25.96
N THR A 6 -40.90 16.33 -25.97
CA THR A 6 -39.95 15.99 -27.05
C THR A 6 -38.95 17.03 -27.57
N ASN A 7 -37.67 16.66 -27.57
CA ASN A 7 -36.94 16.56 -28.85
C ASN A 7 -35.87 15.45 -28.84
N LYS A 8 -35.89 14.65 -29.92
CA LYS A 8 -34.95 13.57 -30.27
C LYS A 8 -34.13 14.08 -31.47
N SER A 9 -32.81 13.95 -31.45
CA SER A 9 -31.96 14.10 -32.65
C SER A 9 -30.84 13.04 -32.56
N ASN A 10 -30.91 11.96 -33.35
CA ASN A 10 -30.36 11.81 -34.71
C ASN A 10 -28.86 12.12 -34.80
N ILE A 11 -28.01 11.08 -34.75
CA ILE A 11 -26.69 11.06 -35.41
C ILE A 11 -26.58 9.77 -36.22
N ARG A 12 -26.06 9.95 -37.44
CA ARG A 12 -26.05 9.04 -38.58
C ARG A 12 -25.00 7.95 -38.48
N ASN A 13 -25.34 6.85 -39.15
CA ASN A 13 -24.50 5.76 -39.63
C ASN A 13 -23.27 6.23 -40.41
N LEU A 14 -22.14 5.56 -40.17
CA LEU A 14 -21.04 5.40 -41.12
C LEU A 14 -20.69 3.91 -41.21
N SER A 15 -20.57 3.47 -42.45
CA SER A 15 -20.47 2.11 -42.93
C SER A 15 -19.03 1.67 -43.22
N SER A 16 -18.74 0.40 -42.87
CA SER A 16 -17.96 -0.61 -43.64
C SER A 16 -16.42 -0.62 -43.55
N PRO A 17 -15.69 -1.72 -43.89
CA PRO A 17 -16.05 -3.15 -44.05
C PRO A 17 -15.13 -4.18 -43.32
N ASP A 18 -15.57 -5.45 -43.36
CA ASP A 18 -14.83 -6.73 -43.51
C ASP A 18 -13.72 -7.17 -42.52
N GLU A 19 -13.94 -8.28 -41.79
CA GLU A 19 -13.10 -9.48 -41.91
C GLU A 19 -13.69 -10.76 -41.27
N ALA A 20 -13.86 -11.78 -42.13
CA ALA A 20 -13.85 -13.23 -41.99
C ALA A 20 -14.30 -13.96 -40.69
N GLN A 21 -15.40 -14.71 -40.83
CA GLN A 21 -15.72 -15.91 -40.02
C GLN A 21 -15.12 -17.18 -40.65
N PRO A 22 -14.72 -18.20 -39.87
CA PRO A 22 -14.42 -19.52 -40.40
C PRO A 22 -15.66 -20.44 -40.44
N THR A 23 -15.77 -21.08 -41.60
CA THR A 23 -16.70 -22.08 -42.10
C THR A 23 -16.89 -23.29 -41.18
N THR A 24 -18.15 -23.67 -40.97
CA THR A 24 -18.62 -24.96 -40.48
C THR A 24 -18.52 -26.01 -41.58
N LEU A 25 -17.89 -27.15 -41.30
CA LEU A 25 -17.84 -28.30 -42.20
C LEU A 25 -18.84 -29.37 -41.74
N HIS A 26 -19.87 -29.58 -42.54
CA HIS A 26 -20.76 -30.73 -42.51
C HIS A 26 -19.98 -32.00 -42.92
N SER A 27 -20.15 -33.09 -42.17
CA SER A 27 -19.87 -34.44 -42.65
C SER A 27 -21.04 -35.36 -42.31
N SER A 28 -21.54 -36.01 -43.35
CA SER A 28 -22.65 -36.94 -43.45
C SER A 28 -22.37 -38.33 -42.88
N HIS A 29 -23.42 -38.94 -42.32
CA HIS A 29 -23.88 -40.36 -42.27
C HIS A 29 -22.98 -41.49 -42.83
N PRO A 30 -23.07 -42.74 -42.30
CA PRO A 30 -24.32 -43.53 -42.43
C PRO A 30 -24.74 -44.44 -41.25
N GLN A 31 -26.00 -44.85 -41.34
CA GLN A 31 -26.68 -45.91 -40.60
C GLN A 31 -26.20 -47.31 -41.04
N GLU A 32 -26.05 -48.23 -40.09
CA GLU A 32 -26.12 -49.69 -40.25
C GLU A 32 -26.83 -50.21 -39.00
N ALA A 33 -28.05 -50.74 -39.10
CA ALA A 33 -28.43 -52.07 -39.57
C ALA A 33 -28.75 -52.97 -38.37
N SER A 34 -30.04 -53.25 -38.26
CA SER A 34 -30.72 -54.19 -37.37
C SER A 34 -30.27 -55.63 -37.61
N VAL A 35 -30.03 -56.37 -36.52
CA VAL A 35 -30.08 -57.85 -36.51
C VAL A 35 -31.00 -58.26 -35.36
N LEU A 36 -32.15 -58.80 -35.77
CA LEU A 36 -33.04 -59.69 -35.02
C LEU A 36 -32.38 -61.07 -34.89
N ASP A 37 -32.81 -61.82 -33.86
CA ASP A 37 -32.68 -63.26 -33.61
C ASP A 37 -32.21 -63.47 -32.15
N ASP A 38 -32.74 -64.37 -31.33
CA ASP A 38 -33.93 -65.20 -31.41
C ASP A 38 -34.20 -65.74 -29.99
N ASP A 39 -35.41 -66.23 -29.80
CA ASP A 39 -35.91 -66.97 -28.64
C ASP A 39 -34.93 -68.03 -28.06
N HIS A 40 -34.82 -68.10 -26.71
CA HIS A 40 -34.85 -69.40 -26.03
C HIS A 40 -35.14 -69.29 -24.51
N SER A 41 -36.40 -69.59 -24.19
CA SER A 41 -36.90 -70.49 -23.13
C SER A 41 -36.11 -70.72 -21.83
N ASP A 42 -36.84 -70.52 -20.73
CA ASP A 42 -36.96 -71.43 -19.57
C ASP A 42 -35.71 -72.07 -18.98
N HIS A 43 -35.36 -71.66 -17.76
CA HIS A 43 -35.57 -72.55 -16.61
C HIS A 43 -35.44 -71.79 -15.28
N ALA A 44 -36.56 -71.79 -14.55
CA ALA A 44 -36.61 -71.47 -13.14
C ALA A 44 -35.75 -72.46 -12.34
N TYR A 45 -34.69 -71.99 -11.68
CA TYR A 45 -34.07 -72.69 -10.57
C TYR A 45 -33.89 -71.72 -9.39
N ARG A 46 -34.89 -71.73 -8.51
CA ARG A 46 -34.96 -70.94 -7.28
C ARG A 46 -34.10 -71.62 -6.21
N VAL A 47 -32.79 -71.36 -6.22
CA VAL A 47 -31.89 -71.76 -5.12
C VAL A 47 -31.90 -70.67 -4.08
N LYS A 48 -32.55 -70.95 -2.94
CA LYS A 48 -32.30 -70.24 -1.68
C LYS A 48 -30.86 -70.53 -1.26
N LYS A 49 -29.98 -69.53 -1.33
CA LYS A 49 -28.67 -69.54 -0.67
C LYS A 49 -28.63 -68.37 0.30
N ASP A 50 -29.15 -68.60 1.51
CA ASP A 50 -28.98 -67.76 2.69
C ASP A 50 -27.55 -67.93 3.25
N HIS A 51 -26.55 -67.53 2.47
CA HIS A 51 -25.24 -67.20 3.01
C HIS A 51 -24.92 -65.81 2.50
N GLY A 52 -24.95 -64.84 3.41
CA GLY A 52 -24.46 -63.49 3.16
C GLY A 52 -22.98 -63.57 2.80
N GLU A 53 -22.70 -63.84 1.53
CA GLU A 53 -21.46 -63.43 0.89
C GLU A 53 -21.45 -61.91 1.01
N ASP A 54 -20.73 -61.42 2.00
CA ASP A 54 -20.28 -60.03 2.02
C ASP A 54 -19.56 -59.80 0.69
N ILE A 55 -20.27 -59.20 -0.27
CA ILE A 55 -19.74 -58.77 -1.56
C ILE A 55 -18.61 -57.79 -1.24
N THR A 56 -17.39 -58.32 -1.18
CA THR A 56 -16.17 -57.54 -0.99
C THR A 56 -15.91 -56.83 -2.30
N SER A 57 -16.47 -55.63 -2.44
CA SER A 57 -16.24 -54.76 -3.60
C SER A 57 -14.74 -54.52 -3.73
N SER A 58 -14.16 -55.04 -4.80
CA SER A 58 -12.74 -54.90 -5.09
C SER A 58 -12.50 -53.58 -5.82
N LYS A 59 -11.78 -52.62 -5.22
CA LYS A 59 -11.46 -51.30 -5.82
C LYS A 59 -10.02 -51.33 -6.33
N SER A 60 -9.74 -50.88 -7.56
CA SER A 60 -8.35 -50.79 -8.06
C SER A 60 -7.54 -49.75 -7.25
N LEU A 61 -6.20 -49.87 -7.23
CA LEU A 61 -5.36 -48.79 -6.71
C LEU A 61 -5.60 -47.48 -7.45
N THR A 62 -5.32 -46.35 -6.79
CA THR A 62 -5.42 -45.02 -7.41
C THR A 62 -4.42 -44.91 -8.55
N GLN A 63 -4.86 -44.42 -9.70
CA GLN A 63 -4.07 -44.36 -10.93
C GLN A 63 -3.23 -43.08 -10.98
N ASN A 64 -2.32 -42.92 -10.02
CA ASN A 64 -1.43 -41.77 -9.90
C ASN A 64 0.04 -42.20 -9.70
N THR A 65 0.98 -41.26 -9.87
CA THR A 65 2.43 -41.57 -9.77
C THR A 65 2.84 -42.06 -8.39
N TYR A 66 2.12 -41.68 -7.32
CA TYR A 66 2.35 -42.19 -5.96
C TYR A 66 2.15 -43.70 -5.87
N SER A 67 1.16 -44.26 -6.58
CA SER A 67 0.98 -45.71 -6.67
C SER A 67 2.12 -46.40 -7.43
N ILE A 68 2.72 -45.73 -8.43
CA ILE A 68 3.92 -46.25 -9.12
C ILE A 68 5.11 -46.32 -8.14
N ILE A 69 5.33 -45.28 -7.32
CA ILE A 69 6.37 -45.28 -6.27
C ILE A 69 6.18 -46.49 -5.34
N TYR A 70 4.93 -46.76 -4.95
CA TYR A 70 4.60 -47.89 -4.07
C TYR A 70 4.93 -49.25 -4.70
N VAL A 71 4.63 -49.47 -5.99
CA VAL A 71 4.77 -50.79 -6.64
C VAL A 71 6.16 -51.04 -7.25
N ALA A 72 6.81 -50.01 -7.81
CA ALA A 72 8.05 -50.15 -8.60
C ALA A 72 9.28 -50.61 -7.79
N ASP A 73 10.29 -51.21 -8.43
CA ASP A 73 11.58 -51.46 -7.75
C ASP A 73 12.25 -50.11 -7.38
N PRO A 74 12.71 -49.90 -6.13
CA PRO A 74 13.43 -48.68 -5.72
C PRO A 74 14.60 -48.26 -6.61
N ARG A 75 15.23 -49.20 -7.33
CA ARG A 75 16.34 -48.93 -8.25
C ARG A 75 15.89 -48.73 -9.70
N SER A 76 14.61 -48.88 -9.99
CA SER A 76 14.06 -48.73 -11.34
C SER A 76 13.81 -47.27 -11.70
N TRP A 77 13.83 -47.00 -13.01
CA TRP A 77 13.39 -45.71 -13.56
C TRP A 77 11.94 -45.36 -13.19
N ALA A 78 11.08 -46.37 -12.97
CA ALA A 78 9.69 -46.14 -12.58
C ALA A 78 9.56 -45.52 -11.17
N PHE A 79 10.42 -45.91 -10.24
CA PHE A 79 10.45 -45.30 -8.90
C PHE A 79 10.87 -43.84 -8.96
N PHE A 80 12.00 -43.54 -9.64
CA PHE A 80 12.49 -42.17 -9.79
C PHE A 80 11.51 -41.27 -10.57
N TYR A 81 10.81 -41.83 -11.56
CA TYR A 81 9.79 -41.11 -12.32
C TYR A 81 8.71 -40.51 -11.40
N GLY A 82 8.16 -41.29 -10.48
CA GLY A 82 7.17 -40.78 -9.54
C GLY A 82 7.72 -39.69 -8.62
N ILE A 83 8.97 -39.82 -8.18
CA ILE A 83 9.64 -38.80 -7.36
C ILE A 83 9.83 -37.49 -8.12
N VAL A 84 10.20 -37.55 -9.40
CA VAL A 84 10.35 -36.35 -10.24
C VAL A 84 9.02 -35.60 -10.36
N PHE A 85 7.90 -36.30 -10.56
CA PHE A 85 6.57 -35.66 -10.63
C PHE A 85 6.16 -35.01 -9.31
N PHE A 86 6.42 -35.67 -8.18
CA PHE A 86 6.22 -35.09 -6.85
C PHE A 86 7.07 -33.82 -6.66
N LEU A 87 8.36 -33.86 -7.03
CA LEU A 87 9.25 -32.70 -6.92
C LEU A 87 8.78 -31.54 -7.80
N ILE A 88 8.34 -31.80 -9.03
CA ILE A 88 7.75 -30.78 -9.92
C ILE A 88 6.53 -30.15 -9.26
N GLN A 89 5.60 -30.97 -8.76
CA GLN A 89 4.39 -30.49 -8.09
C GLN A 89 4.69 -29.62 -6.86
N ILE A 90 5.60 -30.07 -5.99
CA ILE A 90 6.04 -29.29 -4.83
C ILE A 90 6.75 -28.01 -5.23
N CYS A 91 7.66 -28.05 -6.21
CA CYS A 91 8.35 -26.85 -6.69
C CYS A 91 7.37 -25.80 -7.23
N LEU A 92 6.38 -26.20 -8.02
CA LEU A 92 5.36 -25.29 -8.55
C LEU A 92 4.52 -24.68 -7.41
N MET A 93 4.14 -25.48 -6.41
CA MET A 93 3.42 -24.99 -5.23
C MET A 93 4.28 -24.05 -4.38
N SER A 94 5.57 -24.34 -4.21
CA SER A 94 6.50 -23.47 -3.50
C SER A 94 6.70 -22.14 -4.21
N PHE A 95 6.81 -22.12 -5.55
CA PHE A 95 6.88 -20.87 -6.30
C PHE A 95 5.59 -20.05 -6.19
N ALA A 96 4.44 -20.71 -6.25
CA ALA A 96 3.14 -20.08 -6.01
C ALA A 96 3.07 -19.45 -4.61
N LEU A 97 3.58 -20.15 -3.58
CA LEU A 97 3.60 -19.68 -2.20
C LEU A 97 4.61 -18.54 -1.96
N ILE A 98 5.82 -18.64 -2.53
CA ILE A 98 6.84 -17.59 -2.45
C ILE A 98 6.32 -16.30 -3.08
N GLY A 99 5.67 -16.39 -4.26
CA GLY A 99 5.02 -15.24 -4.89
C GLY A 99 3.80 -14.71 -4.10
N ALA A 100 3.25 -15.50 -3.18
CA ALA A 100 2.18 -15.07 -2.30
C ALA A 100 2.71 -14.16 -1.18
N PHE A 101 3.92 -14.43 -0.66
CA PHE A 101 4.51 -13.76 0.49
C PHE A 101 5.20 -12.45 0.14
N ASP A 102 5.16 -11.50 1.07
CA ASP A 102 6.00 -10.32 1.08
C ASP A 102 6.96 -10.40 2.25
N VAL A 103 8.21 -10.76 1.98
CA VAL A 103 9.25 -10.78 3.00
C VAL A 103 9.67 -9.33 3.22
N GLY A 104 8.95 -8.62 4.08
CA GLY A 104 9.25 -7.23 4.41
C GLY A 104 8.02 -6.50 4.92
N SER A 105 6.84 -6.77 4.35
CA SER A 105 5.66 -6.06 4.81
C SER A 105 5.16 -6.56 6.17
N SER A 106 4.65 -5.59 6.93
CA SER A 106 3.77 -5.73 8.08
C SER A 106 2.68 -6.81 7.94
N ASN A 107 2.24 -7.03 6.70
CA ASN A 107 1.19 -7.93 6.32
C ASN A 107 1.78 -9.04 5.45
N PHE A 108 2.43 -10.03 6.10
CA PHE A 108 3.20 -11.10 5.44
C PHE A 108 2.49 -11.74 4.23
N PHE A 109 1.17 -11.91 4.31
CA PHE A 109 0.35 -12.53 3.26
C PHE A 109 -0.25 -11.53 2.24
N LYS A 110 0.08 -10.23 2.34
CA LYS A 110 -0.57 -9.11 1.64
C LYS A 110 -2.10 -9.20 1.67
N VAL A 111 -2.65 -9.59 2.82
CA VAL A 111 -4.11 -9.74 2.96
C VAL A 111 -4.76 -8.38 2.72
N PRO A 112 -5.59 -8.23 1.69
CA PRO A 112 -6.25 -6.96 1.43
C PRO A 112 -7.15 -6.61 2.62
N VAL A 113 -7.06 -5.36 3.11
CA VAL A 113 -7.91 -4.89 4.22
C VAL A 113 -9.36 -4.78 3.80
N ASP A 114 -9.54 -4.32 2.56
CA ASP A 114 -10.83 -4.00 2.00
C ASP A 114 -11.21 -5.06 0.97
N VAL A 115 -12.05 -6.00 1.42
CA VAL A 115 -12.57 -7.10 0.62
C VAL A 115 -14.08 -7.02 0.59
N SER A 116 -14.65 -7.02 -0.61
CA SER A 116 -16.09 -6.97 -0.77
C SER A 116 -16.77 -8.19 -0.12
N ILE A 117 -18.00 -8.01 0.35
CA ILE A 117 -18.78 -9.10 0.96
C ILE A 117 -18.94 -10.31 0.01
N TRP A 118 -19.02 -10.04 -1.30
CA TRP A 118 -19.14 -11.08 -2.33
C TRP A 118 -17.88 -11.92 -2.46
N VAL A 119 -16.70 -11.30 -2.36
CA VAL A 119 -15.43 -12.03 -2.36
C VAL A 119 -15.33 -12.91 -1.12
N ARG A 120 -15.77 -12.43 0.04
CA ARG A 120 -15.80 -13.21 1.29
C ARG A 120 -16.72 -14.44 1.17
N ILE A 121 -17.97 -14.23 0.74
CA ILE A 121 -18.92 -15.33 0.53
C ILE A 121 -18.35 -16.35 -0.46
N SER A 122 -17.79 -15.87 -1.57
CA SER A 122 -17.16 -16.73 -2.56
C SER A 122 -15.97 -17.49 -1.97
N GLY A 123 -15.16 -16.87 -1.11
CA GLY A 123 -14.06 -17.53 -0.39
C GLY A 123 -14.53 -18.68 0.50
N TYR A 124 -15.63 -18.50 1.25
CA TYR A 124 -16.24 -19.58 2.03
C TYR A 124 -16.73 -20.74 1.15
N ILE A 125 -17.39 -20.42 0.02
CA ILE A 125 -17.88 -21.43 -0.92
C ILE A 125 -16.71 -22.20 -1.53
N ILE A 126 -15.67 -21.50 -2.00
CA ILE A 126 -14.51 -22.15 -2.60
C ILE A 126 -13.78 -23.01 -1.57
N LEU A 127 -13.56 -22.55 -0.34
CA LEU A 127 -12.94 -23.39 0.72
C LEU A 127 -13.76 -24.64 1.03
N LEU A 128 -15.10 -24.54 1.03
CA LEU A 128 -15.99 -25.68 1.21
C LEU A 128 -15.86 -26.69 0.06
N LEU A 129 -15.74 -26.20 -1.18
CA LEU A 129 -15.58 -27.03 -2.37
C LEU A 129 -14.14 -27.55 -2.55
N SER A 130 -13.15 -26.85 -2.01
CA SER A 130 -11.74 -27.15 -2.24
C SER A 130 -11.39 -28.53 -1.68
N VAL A 131 -11.74 -28.79 -0.42
CA VAL A 131 -11.41 -30.05 0.26
C VAL A 131 -11.93 -31.30 -0.49
N PRO A 132 -13.21 -31.39 -0.91
CA PRO A 132 -13.69 -32.55 -1.66
C PRO A 132 -13.18 -32.62 -3.11
N LEU A 133 -12.81 -31.49 -3.72
CA LEU A 133 -12.23 -31.47 -5.07
C LEU A 133 -10.79 -32.01 -5.09
N PHE A 134 -10.08 -31.98 -3.97
CA PHE A 134 -8.71 -32.50 -3.88
C PHE A 134 -8.69 -33.97 -3.47
N GLY A 135 -8.72 -34.82 -4.51
CA GLY A 135 -8.67 -36.28 -4.38
C GLY A 135 -7.45 -36.78 -3.62
N ASP A 136 -6.27 -36.21 -3.83
CA ASP A 136 -5.02 -36.74 -3.26
C ASP A 136 -4.99 -36.78 -1.73
N LEU A 137 -5.47 -35.72 -1.08
CA LEU A 137 -5.50 -35.66 0.39
C LEU A 137 -6.50 -36.67 0.95
N LEU A 138 -7.69 -36.76 0.34
CA LEU A 138 -8.73 -37.69 0.76
C LEU A 138 -8.35 -39.15 0.50
N ASP A 139 -7.75 -39.43 -0.66
CA ASP A 139 -7.27 -40.76 -1.03
C ASP A 139 -6.15 -41.20 -0.10
N THR A 140 -5.28 -40.28 0.34
CA THR A 140 -4.24 -40.57 1.33
C THR A 140 -4.84 -40.90 2.71
N ILE A 141 -5.84 -40.15 3.16
CA ILE A 141 -6.54 -40.41 4.43
C ILE A 141 -7.24 -41.77 4.37
N GLU A 142 -7.89 -42.09 3.25
CA GLU A 142 -8.53 -43.39 2.99
C GLU A 142 -7.49 -44.51 2.99
N LYS A 143 -6.37 -44.34 2.26
CA LYS A 143 -5.25 -45.30 2.22
C LYS A 143 -4.69 -45.57 3.61
N THR A 144 -4.49 -44.51 4.40
CA THR A 144 -3.96 -44.59 5.77
C THR A 144 -4.89 -45.37 6.68
N HIS A 145 -6.19 -45.08 6.62
CA HIS A 145 -7.22 -45.76 7.41
C HIS A 145 -7.35 -47.25 7.05
N GLU A 146 -7.32 -47.56 5.76
CA GLU A 146 -7.38 -48.94 5.26
C GLU A 146 -6.10 -49.74 5.58
N GLY A 147 -4.99 -49.07 5.83
CA GLY A 147 -3.71 -49.68 6.19
C GLY A 147 -3.02 -50.43 5.04
N TYR A 148 -1.84 -50.96 5.32
CA TYR A 148 -1.05 -51.72 4.36
C TYR A 148 -1.61 -53.12 4.13
N ASN A 149 -1.79 -53.50 2.85
CA ASN A 149 -2.26 -54.83 2.48
C ASN A 149 -1.09 -55.75 2.10
N PRO A 150 -0.78 -56.79 2.90
CA PRO A 150 0.33 -57.70 2.61
C PRO A 150 0.12 -58.54 1.34
N VAL A 151 -1.11 -58.68 0.84
CA VAL A 151 -1.42 -59.39 -0.43
C VAL A 151 -0.74 -58.71 -1.62
N VAL A 152 -0.60 -57.38 -1.58
CA VAL A 152 0.09 -56.63 -2.65
C VAL A 152 1.55 -57.06 -2.74
N LYS A 153 2.22 -57.29 -1.61
CA LYS A 153 3.61 -57.79 -1.58
C LYS A 153 3.76 -59.19 -2.17
N CYS A 154 2.73 -60.02 -2.09
CA CYS A 154 2.74 -61.35 -2.71
C CYS A 154 2.70 -61.27 -4.24
N GLN A 155 2.03 -60.26 -4.80
CA GLN A 155 1.91 -60.03 -6.24
C GLN A 155 3.10 -59.23 -6.78
N THR A 156 3.57 -58.24 -6.02
CA THR A 156 4.73 -57.40 -6.36
C THR A 156 5.73 -57.43 -5.21
N PRO A 157 6.83 -58.21 -5.31
CA PRO A 157 7.80 -58.40 -4.23
C PRO A 157 8.41 -57.09 -3.69
N HIS A 158 8.41 -56.04 -4.50
CA HIS A 158 8.96 -54.72 -4.20
C HIS A 158 8.00 -53.82 -3.41
N ALA A 159 6.70 -54.15 -3.28
CA ALA A 159 5.71 -53.34 -2.57
C ALA A 159 5.81 -53.52 -1.04
N THR A 160 6.88 -53.01 -0.44
CA THR A 160 7.13 -53.13 1.00
C THR A 160 6.30 -52.12 1.82
N PHE A 161 6.09 -52.42 3.11
CA PHE A 161 5.42 -51.52 4.05
C PHE A 161 6.09 -50.13 4.10
N ALA A 162 7.43 -50.07 4.13
CA ALA A 162 8.17 -48.81 4.17
C ALA A 162 7.88 -47.93 2.94
N LYS A 163 7.77 -48.54 1.74
CA LYS A 163 7.42 -47.81 0.51
C LYS A 163 5.97 -47.35 0.49
N TRP A 164 5.05 -48.16 1.03
CA TRP A 164 3.66 -47.75 1.22
C TRP A 164 3.58 -46.51 2.11
N VAL A 165 4.24 -46.53 3.28
CA VAL A 165 4.31 -45.36 4.18
C VAL A 165 4.91 -44.17 3.44
N PHE A 166 6.05 -44.35 2.78
CA PHE A 166 6.73 -43.27 2.07
C PHE A 166 5.87 -42.63 0.97
N ALA A 167 5.31 -43.43 0.06
CA ALA A 167 4.47 -42.92 -1.03
C ALA A 167 3.23 -42.19 -0.50
N ASN A 168 2.60 -42.75 0.55
CA ASN A 168 1.46 -42.16 1.22
C ASN A 168 1.83 -40.86 1.95
N SER A 169 3.01 -40.79 2.60
CA SER A 169 3.51 -39.55 3.21
C SER A 169 3.79 -38.45 2.19
N LEU A 170 4.33 -38.78 1.01
CA LEU A 170 4.53 -37.81 -0.07
C LEU A 170 3.19 -37.25 -0.57
N GLN A 171 2.21 -38.12 -0.83
CA GLN A 171 0.88 -37.72 -1.29
C GLN A 171 0.16 -36.86 -0.22
N PHE A 172 0.29 -37.21 1.06
CA PHE A 172 -0.24 -36.42 2.17
C PHE A 172 0.39 -35.02 2.25
N ALA A 173 1.72 -34.97 2.18
CA ALA A 173 2.47 -33.72 2.27
C ALA A 173 2.09 -32.77 1.12
N PHE A 174 1.99 -33.31 -0.11
CA PHE A 174 1.49 -32.53 -1.25
C PHE A 174 0.07 -32.03 -1.00
N GLY A 175 -0.85 -32.88 -0.56
CA GLY A 175 -2.23 -32.49 -0.25
C GLY A 175 -2.33 -31.38 0.80
N ILE A 176 -1.50 -31.40 1.85
CA ILE A 176 -1.44 -30.33 2.86
C ILE A 176 -0.91 -29.02 2.25
N VAL A 177 0.24 -29.07 1.59
CA VAL A 177 0.87 -27.88 1.00
C VAL A 177 -0.08 -27.23 0.00
N PHE A 178 -0.70 -28.05 -0.84
CA PHE A 178 -1.70 -27.64 -1.80
C PHE A 178 -2.87 -26.90 -1.13
N GLN A 179 -3.45 -27.49 -0.09
CA GLN A 179 -4.61 -26.92 0.60
C GLN A 179 -4.24 -25.62 1.34
N PHE A 180 -3.02 -25.54 1.86
CA PHE A 180 -2.48 -24.32 2.46
C PHE A 180 -2.28 -23.21 1.44
N VAL A 181 -1.70 -23.50 0.27
CA VAL A 181 -1.55 -22.53 -0.83
C VAL A 181 -2.91 -22.01 -1.29
N THR A 182 -3.89 -22.91 -1.46
CA THR A 182 -5.27 -22.55 -1.81
C THR A 182 -5.86 -21.58 -0.78
N PHE A 183 -5.69 -21.87 0.51
CA PHE A 183 -6.14 -21.00 1.59
C PHE A 183 -5.49 -19.61 1.53
N VAL A 184 -4.17 -19.53 1.34
CA VAL A 184 -3.45 -18.25 1.24
C VAL A 184 -3.92 -17.44 0.03
N PHE A 185 -4.12 -18.07 -1.13
CA PHE A 185 -4.62 -17.37 -2.32
C PHE A 185 -6.05 -16.85 -2.15
N ILE A 186 -6.92 -17.60 -1.49
CA ILE A 186 -8.27 -17.13 -1.15
C ILE A 186 -8.20 -15.95 -0.17
N ALA A 187 -7.33 -16.01 0.84
CA ALA A 187 -7.14 -14.94 1.81
C ALA A 187 -6.59 -13.64 1.19
N LYS A 188 -5.71 -13.76 0.18
CA LYS A 188 -5.08 -12.62 -0.53
C LYS A 188 -5.97 -12.02 -1.62
N SER A 189 -6.96 -12.75 -2.12
CA SER A 189 -7.76 -12.32 -3.27
C SER A 189 -8.62 -11.09 -2.94
N SER A 190 -8.49 -10.04 -3.74
CA SER A 190 -9.32 -8.83 -3.63
C SER A 190 -10.57 -8.87 -4.51
N SER A 191 -10.60 -9.78 -5.50
CA SER A 191 -11.72 -9.99 -6.41
C SER A 191 -12.06 -11.48 -6.57
N VAL A 192 -13.32 -11.78 -6.92
CA VAL A 192 -13.78 -13.17 -7.16
C VAL A 192 -13.08 -13.76 -8.39
N ARG A 193 -12.80 -12.92 -9.39
CA ARG A 193 -12.10 -13.31 -10.62
C ARG A 193 -10.71 -13.83 -10.30
N ASP A 194 -9.93 -13.09 -9.51
CA ASP A 194 -8.57 -13.49 -9.15
C ASP A 194 -8.57 -14.80 -8.37
N MET A 195 -9.54 -14.96 -7.46
CA MET A 195 -9.72 -16.19 -6.70
C MET A 195 -10.01 -17.39 -7.60
N LEU A 196 -10.92 -17.26 -8.58
CA LEU A 196 -11.24 -18.32 -9.54
C LEU A 196 -10.06 -18.65 -10.48
N LEU A 197 -9.30 -17.62 -10.91
CA LEU A 197 -8.12 -17.81 -11.74
C LEU A 197 -7.02 -18.56 -10.98
N ASN A 198 -6.77 -18.17 -9.72
CA ASN A 198 -5.82 -18.86 -8.85
C ASN A 198 -6.27 -20.31 -8.62
N PHE A 199 -7.57 -20.54 -8.39
CA PHE A 199 -8.12 -21.88 -8.23
C PHE A 199 -7.93 -22.75 -9.48
N ALA A 200 -8.18 -22.22 -10.67
CA ALA A 200 -7.98 -22.94 -11.93
C ALA A 200 -6.49 -23.29 -12.17
N GLY A 201 -5.58 -22.36 -11.85
CA GLY A 201 -4.14 -22.60 -11.93
C GLY A 201 -3.69 -23.71 -10.97
N LEU A 202 -4.25 -23.75 -9.76
CA LEU A 202 -3.96 -24.81 -8.79
C LEU A 202 -4.55 -26.16 -9.22
N GLU A 203 -5.76 -26.20 -9.78
CA GLU A 203 -6.38 -27.42 -10.33
C GLU A 203 -5.55 -28.04 -11.47
N PHE A 204 -4.86 -27.21 -12.26
CA PHE A 204 -3.93 -27.73 -13.26
C PHE A 204 -2.77 -28.50 -12.62
N ILE A 205 -2.20 -27.99 -11.52
CA ILE A 205 -1.05 -28.60 -10.85
C ILE A 205 -1.43 -29.95 -10.21
N THR A 206 -2.66 -30.09 -9.70
CA THR A 206 -3.16 -31.37 -9.14
C THR A 206 -3.38 -32.44 -10.20
N LYS A 207 -3.43 -32.10 -11.49
CA LYS A 207 -3.62 -33.10 -12.57
C LYS A 207 -2.29 -33.60 -13.14
N ILE A 208 -1.15 -33.05 -12.71
CA ILE A 208 0.16 -33.36 -13.27
C ILE A 208 0.58 -34.81 -12.99
N ASP A 209 0.32 -35.35 -11.81
CA ASP A 209 0.63 -36.74 -11.47
C ASP A 209 -0.32 -37.74 -12.14
N ASP A 210 -1.62 -37.44 -12.24
CA ASP A 210 -2.54 -38.25 -13.05
C ASP A 210 -2.12 -38.28 -14.53
N LEU A 211 -1.70 -37.14 -15.07
CA LEU A 211 -1.15 -37.06 -16.42
C LEU A 211 0.15 -37.88 -16.53
N GLY A 212 1.03 -37.80 -15.54
CA GLY A 212 2.25 -38.61 -15.46
C GLY A 212 1.94 -40.10 -15.47
N PHE A 213 0.95 -40.54 -14.69
CA PHE A 213 0.49 -41.93 -14.70
C PHE A 213 -0.10 -42.34 -16.06
N SER A 214 -0.91 -41.49 -16.69
CA SER A 214 -1.50 -41.74 -18.00
C SER A 214 -0.44 -41.86 -19.11
N LEU A 215 0.61 -41.04 -19.06
CA LEU A 215 1.73 -41.12 -19.99
C LEU A 215 2.58 -42.37 -19.78
N ALA A 216 2.82 -42.73 -18.51
CA ALA A 216 3.47 -43.97 -18.10
C ALA A 216 2.73 -45.22 -18.62
N ASP A 217 1.41 -45.26 -18.41
CA ASP A 217 0.53 -46.35 -18.82
C ASP A 217 0.48 -46.57 -20.34
N ARG A 218 0.49 -45.47 -21.11
CA ARG A 218 0.56 -45.52 -22.58
C ARG A 218 1.94 -45.92 -23.11
N GLY A 219 2.97 -45.96 -22.25
CA GLY A 219 4.32 -46.39 -22.61
C GLY A 219 5.13 -45.32 -23.35
N TYR A 220 4.88 -44.03 -23.12
CA TYR A 220 5.62 -42.94 -23.78
C TYR A 220 7.10 -42.83 -23.35
N PHE A 221 7.47 -43.37 -22.18
CA PHE A 221 8.83 -43.24 -21.63
C PHE A 221 9.64 -44.53 -21.72
N THR A 222 9.28 -45.56 -20.93
CA THR A 222 10.00 -46.85 -20.91
C THR A 222 9.03 -48.00 -20.66
N GLU A 223 9.40 -49.20 -21.13
CA GLU A 223 8.59 -50.42 -20.89
C GLU A 223 8.52 -50.78 -19.39
N SER A 224 9.58 -50.47 -18.62
CA SER A 224 9.57 -50.64 -17.16
C SER A 224 8.48 -49.81 -16.48
N LEU A 225 8.28 -48.57 -16.94
CA LEU A 225 7.26 -47.68 -16.40
C LEU A 225 5.85 -48.13 -16.80
N LYS A 226 5.68 -48.58 -18.04
CA LYS A 226 4.43 -49.17 -18.54
C LYS A 226 4.04 -50.42 -17.74
N ASN A 227 5.00 -51.29 -17.44
CA ASN A 227 4.76 -52.48 -16.62
C ASN A 227 4.37 -52.11 -15.19
N ALA A 228 5.06 -51.15 -14.57
CA ALA A 228 4.67 -50.67 -13.23
C ALA A 228 3.26 -50.06 -13.20
N SER A 229 2.84 -49.33 -14.24
CA SER A 229 1.47 -48.82 -14.36
C SER A 229 0.42 -49.93 -14.55
N LYS A 230 0.74 -50.97 -15.33
CA LYS A 230 -0.12 -52.17 -15.44
C LYS A 230 -0.25 -52.87 -14.10
N ASP A 231 0.84 -53.04 -13.37
CA ASP A 231 0.81 -53.61 -12.03
C ASP A 231 -0.15 -52.79 -11.15
N VAL A 232 -0.04 -51.46 -11.12
CA VAL A 232 -0.98 -50.61 -10.35
C VAL A 232 -2.45 -50.86 -10.73
N LYS A 233 -2.77 -51.05 -12.03
CA LYS A 233 -4.14 -51.32 -12.50
C LYS A 233 -4.65 -52.71 -12.13
N ASP A 234 -3.78 -53.71 -12.19
CA ASP A 234 -4.13 -55.12 -11.96
C ASP A 234 -4.35 -55.41 -10.46
N HIS A 235 -3.78 -54.60 -9.57
CA HIS A 235 -3.97 -54.76 -8.12
C HIS A 235 -5.34 -54.25 -7.67
N LYS A 236 -6.14 -55.18 -7.19
CA LYS A 236 -7.43 -54.92 -6.55
C LYS A 236 -7.28 -54.90 -5.03
N ARG A 237 -7.77 -53.83 -4.39
CA ARG A 237 -7.82 -53.67 -2.94
C ARG A 237 -9.19 -54.09 -2.42
N THR A 238 -9.18 -54.86 -1.33
CA THR A 238 -10.37 -55.12 -0.53
C THR A 238 -10.64 -53.91 0.36
N THR A 239 -11.71 -53.15 0.07
CA THR A 239 -12.10 -51.99 0.88
C THR A 239 -12.79 -52.47 2.16
N THR A 240 -12.29 -52.08 3.33
CA THR A 240 -13.00 -52.31 4.61
C THR A 240 -14.08 -51.24 4.82
N LYS A 241 -15.27 -51.66 5.26
CA LYS A 241 -16.49 -50.83 5.26
C LYS A 241 -16.39 -49.67 6.26
N GLY A 242 -16.59 -48.45 5.76
CA GLY A 242 -16.99 -47.29 6.56
C GLY A 242 -16.62 -45.93 5.90
N PRO A 243 -17.47 -45.34 5.03
CA PRO A 243 -17.23 -43.99 4.49
C PRO A 243 -17.20 -42.89 5.58
N TRP A 244 -17.63 -43.23 6.79
CA TRP A 244 -17.77 -42.31 7.91
C TRP A 244 -16.45 -41.65 8.31
N PHE A 245 -15.33 -42.38 8.36
CA PHE A 245 -14.03 -41.78 8.71
C PHE A 245 -13.61 -40.71 7.69
N ARG A 246 -13.80 -40.99 6.39
CA ARG A 246 -13.54 -40.03 5.31
C ARG A 246 -14.41 -38.78 5.45
N ILE A 247 -15.70 -38.94 5.74
CA ILE A 247 -16.62 -37.83 5.96
C ILE A 247 -16.17 -36.99 7.16
N VAL A 248 -15.86 -37.62 8.30
CA VAL A 248 -15.42 -36.93 9.51
C VAL A 248 -14.12 -36.17 9.28
N ALA A 249 -13.13 -36.78 8.63
CA ALA A 249 -11.86 -36.12 8.32
C ALA A 249 -12.05 -34.93 7.36
N THR A 250 -12.90 -35.09 6.34
CA THR A 250 -13.24 -34.01 5.40
C THR A 250 -13.92 -32.84 6.12
N VAL A 251 -14.94 -33.14 6.95
CA VAL A 251 -15.65 -32.12 7.74
C VAL A 251 -14.70 -31.41 8.69
N PHE A 252 -13.81 -32.14 9.36
CA PHE A 252 -12.80 -31.56 10.24
C PHE A 252 -11.88 -30.58 9.50
N LEU A 253 -11.33 -30.99 8.35
CA LEU A 253 -10.47 -30.14 7.52
C LEU A 253 -11.19 -28.88 7.02
N VAL A 254 -12.42 -29.02 6.53
CA VAL A 254 -13.27 -27.88 6.11
C VAL A 254 -13.47 -26.93 7.29
N CYS A 255 -13.89 -27.44 8.45
CA CYS A 255 -14.10 -26.62 9.65
C CYS A 255 -12.83 -25.86 10.07
N ALA A 256 -11.66 -26.52 10.01
CA ALA A 256 -10.38 -25.88 10.34
C ALA A 256 -10.05 -24.73 9.37
N LEU A 257 -10.24 -24.92 8.06
CA LEU A 257 -10.01 -23.89 7.04
C LEU A 257 -11.00 -22.73 7.17
N LEU A 258 -12.28 -23.03 7.40
CA LEU A 258 -13.31 -22.01 7.61
C LEU A 258 -13.06 -21.21 8.89
N ALA A 259 -12.59 -21.84 9.97
CA ALA A 259 -12.21 -21.16 11.20
C ALA A 259 -11.02 -20.22 10.96
N GLY A 260 -9.95 -20.71 10.29
CA GLY A 260 -8.80 -19.87 9.92
C GLY A 260 -9.20 -18.68 9.05
N TYR A 261 -10.06 -18.91 8.05
CA TYR A 261 -10.53 -17.84 7.17
C TYR A 261 -11.40 -16.83 7.92
N SER A 262 -12.22 -17.28 8.87
CA SER A 262 -13.03 -16.41 9.73
C SER A 262 -12.18 -15.54 10.64
N VAL A 263 -11.05 -16.05 11.12
CA VAL A 263 -10.07 -15.25 11.88
C VAL A 263 -9.45 -14.16 11.00
N ILE A 264 -9.01 -14.49 9.78
CA ILE A 264 -8.50 -13.49 8.83
C ILE A 264 -9.56 -12.44 8.51
N PHE A 265 -10.79 -12.87 8.25
CA PHE A 265 -11.92 -11.99 7.99
C PHE A 265 -12.21 -11.06 9.18
N TYR A 266 -12.14 -11.57 10.41
CA TYR A 266 -12.26 -10.75 11.61
C TYR A 266 -11.19 -9.65 11.64
N TYR A 267 -9.91 -9.99 11.38
CA TYR A 267 -8.82 -9.01 11.31
C TYR A 267 -8.95 -8.00 10.16
N GLN A 268 -9.47 -8.42 9.00
CA GLN A 268 -9.81 -7.50 7.90
C GLN A 268 -10.88 -6.49 8.34
N ARG A 269 -11.93 -6.96 9.02
CA ARG A 269 -13.04 -6.10 9.46
C ARG A 269 -12.64 -5.16 10.59
N THR A 270 -11.75 -5.58 11.49
CA THR A 270 -11.26 -4.71 12.57
C THR A 270 -10.26 -3.68 12.08
N GLY A 271 -9.82 -3.76 10.82
CA GLY A 271 -8.82 -2.86 10.25
C GLY A 271 -7.40 -3.16 10.74
N ALA A 272 -7.13 -4.37 11.24
CA ALA A 272 -5.80 -4.75 11.75
C ALA A 272 -4.71 -4.73 10.66
N PHE A 273 -5.11 -4.78 9.39
CA PHE A 273 -4.23 -4.68 8.23
C PHE A 273 -4.19 -3.27 7.61
N LEU A 274 -4.94 -2.30 8.16
CA LEU A 274 -4.87 -0.91 7.69
C LEU A 274 -3.50 -0.31 8.02
N CYS A 275 -3.10 0.64 7.18
CA CYS A 275 -1.97 1.49 7.49
C CYS A 275 -2.26 2.26 8.78
N THR A 276 -1.36 2.19 9.74
CA THR A 276 -1.50 2.84 11.04
C THR A 276 -1.22 4.33 10.93
N ARG A 277 -0.20 4.71 10.15
CA ARG A 277 0.17 6.11 9.89
C ARG A 277 0.19 6.38 8.39
N MET A 278 -0.43 7.46 7.96
CA MET A 278 -0.41 7.89 6.56
C MET A 278 0.01 9.34 6.44
N GLU A 279 0.83 9.64 5.43
CA GLU A 279 1.17 11.00 5.06
C GLU A 279 0.18 11.49 4.02
N VAL A 280 -0.38 12.66 4.23
CA VAL A 280 -1.31 13.29 3.31
C VAL A 280 -0.76 14.63 2.85
N GLN A 281 -0.85 14.91 1.55
CA GLN A 281 -0.53 16.21 0.99
C GLN A 281 -1.70 16.72 0.16
N PHE A 282 -2.14 17.93 0.48
CA PHE A 282 -3.18 18.64 -0.24
C PHE A 282 -2.60 19.65 -1.22
N GLY A 283 -3.25 19.77 -2.37
CA GLY A 283 -3.03 20.81 -3.36
C GLY A 283 -3.66 22.14 -2.95
N ASP A 284 -3.31 23.18 -3.69
CA ASP A 284 -3.57 24.57 -3.32
C ASP A 284 -4.08 25.43 -4.47
N ALA A 285 -4.36 24.84 -5.64
CA ALA A 285 -4.81 25.61 -6.79
C ALA A 285 -6.19 26.26 -6.57
N PHE A 286 -7.07 25.62 -5.80
CA PHE A 286 -8.41 26.15 -5.52
C PHE A 286 -8.51 26.80 -4.13
N TRP A 287 -7.86 26.22 -3.13
CA TRP A 287 -7.92 26.69 -1.75
C TRP A 287 -6.53 26.67 -1.13
N ALA A 288 -5.94 27.86 -1.00
CA ALA A 288 -4.56 28.04 -0.56
C ALA A 288 -4.29 27.63 0.90
N GLU A 289 -5.32 27.43 1.72
CA GLU A 289 -5.19 27.00 3.11
C GLU A 289 -5.18 25.47 3.26
N LEU A 290 -5.67 24.73 2.26
CA LEU A 290 -5.77 23.28 2.34
C LEU A 290 -4.40 22.58 2.60
N PRO A 291 -3.26 23.06 2.06
CA PRO A 291 -1.94 22.54 2.39
C PRO A 291 -1.58 22.57 3.88
N PHE A 292 -2.14 23.50 4.68
CA PHE A 292 -1.92 23.56 6.13
C PHE A 292 -2.45 22.31 6.86
N PHE A 293 -3.33 21.54 6.22
CA PHE A 293 -3.80 20.26 6.70
C PHE A 293 -3.04 19.06 6.12
N SER A 294 -1.99 19.28 5.33
CA SER A 294 -1.10 18.17 4.97
C SER A 294 -0.36 17.68 6.22
N GLY A 295 0.29 16.52 6.18
CA GLY A 295 1.08 16.00 7.28
C GLY A 295 0.77 14.55 7.57
N VAL A 296 1.10 14.11 8.78
CA VAL A 296 0.95 12.71 9.19
C VAL A 296 -0.35 12.53 9.97
N TYR A 297 -1.12 11.55 9.55
CA TYR A 297 -2.37 11.13 10.16
C TYR A 297 -2.22 9.73 10.71
N PHE A 298 -2.73 9.47 11.91
CA PHE A 298 -2.71 8.17 12.55
C PHE A 298 -4.12 7.59 12.72
N VAL A 299 -4.22 6.27 12.70
CA VAL A 299 -5.47 5.54 12.95
C VAL A 299 -5.79 5.58 14.44
N ASP A 300 -6.89 6.25 14.80
CA ASP A 300 -7.46 6.11 16.13
C ASP A 300 -8.25 4.79 16.19
N LYS A 301 -7.67 3.79 16.87
CA LYS A 301 -8.28 2.46 17.04
C LYS A 301 -9.45 2.47 18.02
N ALA A 302 -9.52 3.45 18.92
CA ALA A 302 -10.58 3.59 19.90
C ALA A 302 -11.84 4.20 19.27
N THR A 303 -11.65 5.15 18.35
CA THR A 303 -12.77 5.85 17.71
C THR A 303 -13.21 5.16 16.43
N ARG A 304 -14.48 4.71 16.41
CA ARG A 304 -15.14 4.19 15.21
C ARG A 304 -16.38 5.01 14.91
N MET A 305 -16.45 5.56 13.71
CA MET A 305 -17.63 6.22 13.17
C MET A 305 -18.12 5.43 11.95
N ASP A 306 -19.43 5.16 11.88
CA ASP A 306 -20.03 4.34 10.81
C ASP A 306 -19.34 2.97 10.60
N GLN A 307 -18.92 2.33 11.71
CA GLN A 307 -18.17 1.06 11.71
C GLN A 307 -16.78 1.11 11.04
N ARG A 308 -16.23 2.31 10.79
CA ARG A 308 -14.91 2.52 10.20
C ARG A 308 -14.01 3.30 11.15
N LEU A 309 -12.71 3.13 10.98
CA LEU A 309 -11.70 3.84 11.76
C LEU A 309 -11.60 5.29 11.28
N VAL A 310 -11.28 6.18 12.23
CA VAL A 310 -10.99 7.59 11.99
C VAL A 310 -9.47 7.77 11.93
N PHE A 311 -9.00 8.64 11.03
CA PHE A 311 -7.59 8.99 10.93
C PHE A 311 -7.41 10.42 11.43
N GLY A 312 -6.80 10.59 12.60
CA GLY A 312 -6.57 11.88 13.23
C GLY A 312 -5.19 12.45 12.89
N ASP A 313 -5.07 13.77 12.84
CA ASP A 313 -3.79 14.46 12.66
C ASP A 313 -2.89 14.26 13.88
N GLU A 314 -1.70 13.72 13.66
CA GLU A 314 -0.72 13.40 14.71
C GLU A 314 -0.32 14.61 15.54
N ARG A 315 -0.30 15.81 14.94
CA ARG A 315 0.09 17.06 15.64
C ARG A 315 -0.89 17.44 16.73
N THR A 316 -2.16 17.10 16.52
CA THR A 316 -3.30 17.54 17.32
C THR A 316 -3.85 16.40 18.17
N ASP A 317 -3.16 15.26 18.16
CA ASP A 317 -3.62 14.00 18.75
C ASP A 317 -5.04 13.63 18.24
N GLY A 318 -5.31 13.92 16.97
CA GLY A 318 -6.58 13.67 16.29
C GLY A 318 -7.76 14.54 16.72
N LYS A 319 -7.54 15.62 17.49
CA LYS A 319 -8.63 16.46 18.04
C LYS A 319 -9.15 17.49 17.05
N GLU A 320 -8.29 18.02 16.20
CA GLU A 320 -8.66 19.13 15.32
C GLU A 320 -9.00 18.57 13.95
N SER A 321 -8.03 18.01 13.24
CA SER A 321 -8.26 17.53 11.88
C SER A 321 -8.26 16.01 11.77
N PHE A 322 -9.20 15.48 10.99
CA PHE A 322 -9.32 14.04 10.78
C PHE A 322 -10.00 13.67 9.45
N PHE A 323 -9.64 12.49 8.95
CA PHE A 323 -10.38 11.80 7.91
C PHE A 323 -11.34 10.80 8.52
N ARG A 324 -12.56 10.76 8.01
CA ARG A 324 -13.51 9.72 8.35
C ARG A 324 -14.35 9.33 7.16
N TYR A 325 -15.03 8.20 7.29
CA TYR A 325 -16.00 7.78 6.31
C TYR A 325 -17.39 8.31 6.64
N CYS A 326 -18.08 8.80 5.62
CA CYS A 326 -19.43 9.31 5.75
C CYS A 326 -20.42 8.38 5.02
N GLN A 327 -21.29 7.69 5.77
CA GLN A 327 -22.19 6.68 5.20
C GLN A 327 -23.23 7.29 4.23
N SER A 328 -23.72 8.51 4.49
CA SER A 328 -24.68 9.21 3.61
C SER A 328 -24.09 9.52 2.23
N GLU A 329 -22.84 9.98 2.22
CA GLU A 329 -22.09 10.33 1.00
C GLU A 329 -21.42 9.12 0.34
N LYS A 330 -21.32 8.00 1.06
CA LYS A 330 -20.52 6.81 0.71
C LYS A 330 -19.08 7.17 0.33
N SER A 331 -18.48 8.12 1.03
CA SER A 331 -17.17 8.69 0.68
C SER A 331 -16.40 9.00 1.97
N PHE A 332 -15.07 8.94 1.91
CA PHE A 332 -14.23 9.57 2.93
C PHE A 332 -14.27 11.08 2.80
N VAL A 333 -14.34 11.78 3.93
CA VAL A 333 -14.33 13.23 4.06
C VAL A 333 -13.22 13.65 5.01
N PHE A 334 -12.66 14.82 4.75
CA PHE A 334 -11.69 15.50 5.60
C PHE A 334 -12.36 16.67 6.32
N LEU A 335 -12.13 16.78 7.63
CA LEU A 335 -12.73 17.79 8.51
C LEU A 335 -11.60 18.42 9.35
N PRO A 336 -11.55 19.75 9.46
CA PRO A 336 -10.49 20.47 10.17
C PRO A 336 -10.77 20.68 11.67
N GLN A 337 -11.98 20.39 12.16
CA GLN A 337 -12.36 20.59 13.55
C GLN A 337 -13.49 19.65 13.98
N GLN A 338 -13.42 19.12 15.20
CA GLN A 338 -14.48 18.30 15.82
C GLN A 338 -15.62 19.18 16.37
N ASN A 339 -16.43 19.75 15.49
CA ASN A 339 -17.62 20.52 15.89
C ASN A 339 -18.80 19.59 16.21
N ASN A 340 -18.92 19.13 17.46
CA ASN A 340 -20.04 18.31 17.99
C ASN A 340 -20.50 17.17 17.04
N ALA A 341 -20.03 15.95 17.36
CA ALA A 341 -20.07 14.73 16.57
C ALA A 341 -21.40 14.26 15.94
N ASP A 342 -22.55 14.85 16.26
CA ASP A 342 -23.86 14.27 15.94
C ASP A 342 -24.39 14.60 14.52
N ASP A 343 -23.84 15.59 13.80
CA ASP A 343 -24.43 16.06 12.52
C ASP A 343 -23.42 16.40 11.40
N GLU A 344 -22.15 16.11 11.63
CA GLU A 344 -21.03 16.62 10.84
C GLU A 344 -20.81 15.90 9.48
N CYS A 345 -21.71 14.97 9.09
CA CYS A 345 -21.74 14.32 7.78
C CYS A 345 -22.63 15.07 6.76
N LYS A 346 -23.18 16.22 7.16
CA LYS A 346 -23.91 17.11 6.26
C LYS A 346 -22.96 17.69 5.21
N SER A 347 -23.49 17.98 4.03
CA SER A 347 -22.69 18.41 2.88
C SER A 347 -21.92 19.72 3.09
N GLU A 348 -22.14 20.45 4.17
CA GLU A 348 -21.63 21.81 4.37
C GLU A 348 -20.38 21.90 5.26
N SER A 349 -19.98 20.82 5.95
CA SER A 349 -18.93 20.87 7.00
C SER A 349 -17.55 20.37 6.57
N TRP A 350 -17.46 19.54 5.53
CA TRP A 350 -16.18 18.93 5.13
C TRP A 350 -15.39 19.80 4.15
N TYR A 351 -14.07 19.72 4.23
CA TYR A 351 -13.11 20.54 3.45
C TYR A 351 -12.63 19.81 2.20
N ALA A 352 -12.49 18.49 2.28
CA ALA A 352 -12.23 17.62 1.14
C ALA A 352 -13.07 16.35 1.21
N LYS A 353 -13.37 15.76 0.04
CA LYS A 353 -14.15 14.54 -0.10
C LYS A 353 -13.58 13.67 -1.22
N SER A 354 -13.36 12.40 -0.89
CA SER A 354 -12.98 11.37 -1.84
C SER A 354 -14.11 11.00 -2.81
N PRO A 355 -13.83 10.24 -3.88
CA PRO A 355 -14.85 9.58 -4.66
C PRO A 355 -15.70 8.64 -3.82
N LYS A 356 -16.90 8.34 -4.32
CA LYS A 356 -17.74 7.31 -3.72
C LYS A 356 -16.98 6.00 -3.69
N SER A 357 -16.83 5.43 -2.51
CA SER A 357 -16.07 4.21 -2.29
C SER A 357 -16.71 3.39 -1.20
N GLU A 358 -16.94 2.10 -1.47
CA GLU A 358 -17.32 1.15 -0.42
C GLU A 358 -16.10 0.63 0.34
N SER A 359 -14.88 1.03 -0.06
CA SER A 359 -13.64 0.51 0.50
C SER A 359 -13.44 0.93 1.95
N TYR A 360 -13.12 0.01 2.85
CA TYR A 360 -12.68 0.32 4.23
C TYR A 360 -11.30 0.98 4.30
N ASN A 361 -10.51 0.88 3.22
CA ASN A 361 -9.19 1.49 3.15
C ASN A 361 -9.26 2.81 2.36
N ILE A 362 -8.96 3.92 3.05
CA ILE A 362 -8.90 5.27 2.47
C ILE A 362 -7.83 5.38 1.36
N LEU A 363 -6.73 4.65 1.48
CA LEU A 363 -5.63 4.65 0.51
C LEU A 363 -6.03 4.06 -0.86
N LYS A 364 -7.15 3.32 -0.94
CA LYS A 364 -7.71 2.86 -2.22
C LYS A 364 -8.56 3.92 -2.93
N SER A 365 -8.87 5.04 -2.28
CA SER A 365 -9.58 6.13 -2.96
C SER A 365 -8.67 6.71 -4.04
N ASN A 366 -9.22 6.96 -5.22
CA ASN A 366 -8.44 7.56 -6.31
C ASN A 366 -8.07 8.99 -5.92
N ALA A 367 -6.78 9.22 -5.66
CA ALA A 367 -6.27 10.49 -5.17
C ALA A 367 -6.60 11.66 -6.13
N ASN A 368 -6.60 11.40 -7.43
CA ASN A 368 -6.86 12.40 -8.49
C ASN A 368 -8.33 12.83 -8.61
N GLU A 369 -9.24 12.17 -7.92
CA GLU A 369 -10.68 12.46 -7.98
C GLU A 369 -11.21 13.07 -6.67
N TRP A 370 -10.31 13.39 -5.74
CA TRP A 370 -10.68 14.12 -4.54
C TRP A 370 -11.17 15.52 -4.89
N LYS A 371 -12.21 15.94 -4.18
CA LYS A 371 -12.86 17.23 -4.37
C LYS A 371 -12.78 18.04 -3.10
N THR A 372 -12.62 19.34 -3.26
CA THR A 372 -12.72 20.32 -2.19
C THR A 372 -13.92 21.22 -2.43
N GLN A 373 -14.42 21.80 -1.36
CA GLN A 373 -15.43 22.85 -1.38
C GLN A 373 -15.01 23.93 -0.39
N ARG A 374 -15.33 25.18 -0.70
CA ARG A 374 -15.07 26.27 0.23
C ARG A 374 -16.20 26.34 1.27
N PRO A 375 -15.90 26.52 2.56
CA PRO A 375 -16.91 26.71 3.60
C PRO A 375 -17.86 27.85 3.24
N GLY A 376 -19.17 27.61 3.34
CA GLY A 376 -20.21 28.59 3.01
C GLY A 376 -20.57 28.72 1.52
N GLU A 377 -19.82 28.12 0.61
CA GLU A 377 -20.19 28.01 -0.81
C GLU A 377 -20.94 26.70 -1.06
N ASN A 378 -22.25 26.69 -0.77
CA ASN A 378 -23.05 25.49 -0.94
C ASN A 378 -23.05 25.00 -2.40
N ALA A 379 -22.71 23.72 -2.59
CA ALA A 379 -22.88 22.90 -3.79
C ALA A 379 -21.89 23.07 -4.96
N ILE A 380 -20.78 23.80 -4.81
CA ILE A 380 -19.73 23.82 -5.85
C ILE A 380 -18.52 23.03 -5.39
N PHE A 381 -18.24 21.94 -6.12
CA PHE A 381 -17.10 21.07 -5.87
C PHE A 381 -16.02 21.33 -6.91
N TYR A 382 -14.79 21.49 -6.44
CA TYR A 382 -13.61 21.66 -7.27
C TYR A 382 -12.72 20.44 -7.09
N SER A 383 -12.17 19.92 -8.18
CA SER A 383 -11.14 18.89 -8.06
C SER A 383 -9.91 19.49 -7.39
N ILE A 384 -9.32 18.77 -6.44
CA ILE A 384 -8.03 19.15 -5.89
C ILE A 384 -6.99 18.88 -6.98
N ASP A 385 -6.16 19.87 -7.29
CA ASP A 385 -5.18 19.79 -8.38
C ASP A 385 -4.09 18.75 -8.11
N HIS A 386 -3.69 18.62 -6.86
CA HIS A 386 -2.77 17.60 -6.37
C HIS A 386 -3.27 17.04 -5.05
N PHE A 387 -3.30 15.72 -4.92
CA PHE A 387 -3.62 15.09 -3.65
C PHE A 387 -2.89 13.77 -3.59
N THR A 388 -2.13 13.54 -2.52
CA THR A 388 -1.42 12.27 -2.32
C THR A 388 -1.64 11.77 -0.92
N MET A 389 -1.80 10.46 -0.79
CA MET A 389 -1.83 9.76 0.49
C MET A 389 -0.89 8.56 0.43
N ASN A 390 0.14 8.58 1.26
CA ASN A 390 1.14 7.53 1.31
C ASN A 390 1.07 6.82 2.64
N CYS A 391 1.18 5.50 2.64
CA CYS A 391 1.31 4.74 3.88
C CYS A 391 2.72 4.94 4.45
N LEU A 392 2.82 5.32 5.72
CA LEU A 392 4.09 5.49 6.44
C LEU A 392 4.45 4.29 7.31
N ASP A 393 3.60 3.26 7.40
CA ASP A 393 3.96 2.03 8.10
C ASP A 393 5.20 1.41 7.45
N CYS A 394 6.30 1.38 8.19
CA CYS A 394 7.55 0.91 7.66
C CYS A 394 7.60 -0.61 7.47
N SER A 395 8.47 -1.01 6.55
CA SER A 395 8.98 -2.36 6.31
C SER A 395 10.52 -2.29 6.33
N PRO A 396 11.22 -3.43 6.44
CA PRO A 396 12.67 -3.50 6.24
C PRO A 396 13.15 -2.89 4.91
N ASP A 397 12.28 -2.68 3.92
CA ASP A 397 12.69 -2.15 2.62
C ASP A 397 12.35 -0.65 2.44
N THR A 398 11.55 -0.03 3.32
CA THR A 398 11.04 1.34 3.11
C THR A 398 11.83 2.43 3.81
N CYS A 399 12.60 2.14 4.86
CA CYS A 399 13.35 3.15 5.62
C CYS A 399 14.75 3.38 5.05
N ASN A 400 14.87 3.80 3.78
CA ASN A 400 16.14 4.13 3.09
C ASN A 400 17.33 3.21 3.47
N ILE A 401 17.11 1.89 3.47
CA ILE A 401 18.07 0.88 3.94
C ILE A 401 19.14 0.68 2.85
N PRO A 402 20.45 0.59 3.19
CA PRO A 402 21.00 0.32 4.52
C PRO A 402 21.42 1.52 5.37
N LEU A 403 21.43 2.74 4.85
CA LEU A 403 22.11 3.87 5.52
C LEU A 403 21.15 4.77 6.31
N GLY A 404 19.90 4.95 5.87
CA GLY A 404 19.02 6.01 6.38
C GLY A 404 18.30 5.70 7.70
N GLY A 405 17.95 4.45 7.99
CA GLY A 405 17.26 4.14 9.25
C GLY A 405 16.87 2.68 9.43
N SER A 406 16.12 2.42 10.50
CA SER A 406 15.56 1.11 10.84
C SER A 406 14.08 1.21 11.18
N CYS A 407 13.31 0.17 10.85
CA CYS A 407 11.88 0.11 11.17
C CYS A 407 11.69 -0.44 12.59
N THR A 408 10.89 0.22 13.42
CA THR A 408 10.57 -0.27 14.77
C THR A 408 9.79 -1.58 14.70
N THR A 409 10.41 -2.69 15.14
CA THR A 409 9.78 -4.02 15.11
C THR A 409 9.02 -4.36 16.40
N ASP A 410 9.26 -3.62 17.47
CA ASP A 410 8.87 -4.04 18.82
C ASP A 410 7.39 -3.84 19.11
N ASP A 411 6.71 -2.97 18.36
CA ASP A 411 5.28 -2.72 18.50
C ASP A 411 4.55 -2.87 17.16
N PHE A 412 3.74 -3.92 17.05
CA PHE A 412 2.86 -4.12 15.89
C PHE A 412 1.92 -2.95 15.64
N SER A 413 1.69 -2.11 16.65
CA SER A 413 0.79 -0.96 16.59
C SER A 413 1.45 0.35 16.17
N ASN A 414 2.79 0.45 16.16
CA ASN A 414 3.49 1.69 15.80
C ASN A 414 4.77 1.41 14.98
N LYS A 415 4.59 1.21 13.67
CA LYS A 415 5.68 0.95 12.72
C LYS A 415 6.19 2.26 12.16
N VAL A 416 7.31 2.73 12.68
CA VAL A 416 7.90 4.03 12.35
C VAL A 416 9.34 3.83 11.91
N CYS A 417 9.76 4.56 10.88
CA CYS A 417 11.18 4.65 10.57
C CYS A 417 11.89 5.47 11.65
N VAL A 418 12.85 4.86 12.33
CA VAL A 418 13.80 5.54 13.21
C VAL A 418 15.04 5.80 12.39
N CYS A 419 15.31 7.09 12.13
CA CYS A 419 16.42 7.49 11.31
C CYS A 419 17.74 7.33 12.05
N ASN A 420 18.75 6.87 11.33
CA ASN A 420 20.11 6.84 11.83
C ASN A 420 20.63 8.28 11.99
N GLU A 421 21.70 8.44 12.77
CA GLU A 421 22.41 9.71 12.86
C GLU A 421 22.80 10.21 11.46
N GLY A 422 22.58 11.49 11.18
CA GLY A 422 22.79 12.05 9.85
C GLY A 422 21.56 12.02 8.92
N PHE A 423 20.45 11.37 9.29
CA PHE A 423 19.25 11.30 8.44
C PHE A 423 17.99 11.82 9.13
N PHE A 424 17.04 12.30 8.33
CA PHE A 424 15.72 12.74 8.78
C PHE A 424 14.65 12.57 7.68
N GLY A 425 13.39 12.86 8.00
CA GLY A 425 12.25 12.60 7.13
C GLY A 425 11.32 11.52 7.67
N ASN A 426 10.11 11.44 7.14
CA ASN A 426 9.15 10.39 7.51
C ASN A 426 9.64 8.98 7.16
N GLN A 427 10.53 8.87 6.16
CA GLN A 427 11.14 7.62 5.70
C GLN A 427 12.67 7.65 5.76
N CYS A 428 13.25 8.63 6.48
CA CYS A 428 14.70 8.85 6.55
C CYS A 428 15.32 9.08 5.16
N GLN A 429 14.58 9.78 4.31
CA GLN A 429 14.94 10.00 2.92
C GLN A 429 15.92 11.16 2.71
N PHE A 430 16.11 12.01 3.72
CA PHE A 430 17.00 13.17 3.65
C PHE A 430 18.22 12.98 4.54
N GLU A 431 19.37 13.41 4.04
CA GLU A 431 20.60 13.55 4.81
C GLU A 431 20.68 14.96 5.40
N TYR A 432 21.15 15.10 6.64
CA TYR A 432 21.33 16.41 7.28
C TYR A 432 22.30 17.30 6.50
N ASP A 433 23.29 16.71 5.83
CA ASP A 433 24.21 17.44 4.94
C ASP A 433 23.53 18.04 3.70
N GLN A 434 22.30 17.62 3.37
CA GLN A 434 21.50 18.25 2.31
C GLN A 434 20.78 19.52 2.79
N ILE A 435 20.70 19.77 4.09
CA ILE A 435 20.12 21.01 4.61
C ILE A 435 21.17 22.11 4.47
N CYS A 436 20.80 23.20 3.82
CA CYS A 436 21.64 24.37 3.84
C CYS A 436 21.64 25.06 5.21
N ASP A 437 22.82 25.31 5.79
CA ASP A 437 22.91 26.04 7.06
C ASP A 437 22.46 27.50 6.95
N THR A 438 22.73 28.11 5.80
CA THR A 438 22.45 29.51 5.54
C THR A 438 22.06 29.68 4.09
N ILE A 439 20.90 30.30 3.87
CA ILE A 439 20.42 30.61 2.53
C ILE A 439 20.49 32.11 2.29
N GLU A 440 20.93 32.47 1.09
CA GLU A 440 21.06 33.85 0.65
C GLU A 440 20.36 34.06 -0.69
N PHE A 441 20.09 35.31 -1.03
CA PHE A 441 19.56 35.63 -2.35
C PHE A 441 20.57 35.35 -3.46
N ASP A 442 20.07 34.82 -4.57
CA ASP A 442 20.83 34.81 -5.81
C ASP A 442 20.95 36.24 -6.36
N HIS A 443 22.17 36.78 -6.39
CA HIS A 443 22.41 38.17 -6.82
C HIS A 443 22.13 38.39 -8.32
N ARG A 444 21.97 37.33 -9.11
CA ARG A 444 21.56 37.43 -10.53
C ARG A 444 20.09 37.80 -10.69
N PHE A 445 19.29 37.63 -9.64
CA PHE A 445 17.85 37.87 -9.67
C PHE A 445 17.46 39.00 -8.72
N ALA A 446 16.31 39.63 -8.99
CA ALA A 446 15.79 40.64 -8.07
C ALA A 446 15.45 40.01 -6.70
N PRO A 447 15.78 40.68 -5.58
CA PRO A 447 15.34 40.25 -4.25
C PRO A 447 13.81 40.35 -4.15
N PHE A 448 13.26 39.85 -3.04
CA PHE A 448 11.82 39.96 -2.79
C PHE A 448 11.36 41.43 -2.89
N PRO A 449 10.32 41.75 -3.69
CA PRO A 449 9.93 43.13 -3.97
C PRO A 449 9.11 43.72 -2.81
N ILE A 450 9.74 43.97 -1.66
CA ILE A 450 9.09 44.55 -0.48
C ILE A 450 9.68 45.94 -0.21
N GLN A 451 8.88 46.99 -0.37
CA GLN A 451 9.35 48.37 -0.12
C GLN A 451 9.31 48.76 1.36
N LYS A 452 8.58 48.02 2.20
CA LYS A 452 8.28 48.44 3.58
C LYS A 452 9.27 47.92 4.62
N TYR A 453 10.03 46.87 4.31
CA TYR A 453 10.89 46.16 5.26
C TYR A 453 12.28 45.98 4.65
N ASP A 454 13.33 46.32 5.39
CA ASP A 454 14.73 46.13 4.95
C ASP A 454 15.03 44.65 4.96
N PHE A 455 15.13 43.99 3.83
CA PHE A 455 15.20 42.53 3.81
C PHE A 455 16.63 42.01 4.06
N PRO A 456 16.86 41.02 4.94
CA PRO A 456 18.18 40.44 5.14
C PRO A 456 18.60 39.67 3.90
N SER A 457 19.79 39.94 3.39
CA SER A 457 20.34 39.13 2.30
C SER A 457 20.53 37.65 2.69
N ARG A 458 20.49 37.35 3.99
CA ARG A 458 20.87 36.09 4.61
C ARG A 458 19.84 35.61 5.63
N LEU A 459 19.41 34.36 5.51
CA LEU A 459 18.62 33.67 6.52
C LEU A 459 19.36 32.43 7.01
N GLU A 460 19.25 32.16 8.30
CA GLU A 460 19.93 31.04 8.95
C GLU A 460 18.89 29.98 9.31
N VAL A 461 19.29 28.71 9.20
CA VAL A 461 18.46 27.60 9.65
C VAL A 461 18.23 27.72 11.16
N VAL A 462 17.00 27.52 11.60
CA VAL A 462 16.66 27.53 13.01
C VAL A 462 17.24 26.29 13.67
N THR A 463 18.11 26.46 14.66
CA THR A 463 18.65 25.36 15.46
C THR A 463 18.05 25.35 16.86
N THR A 464 18.11 24.19 17.51
CA THR A 464 17.78 24.02 18.93
C THR A 464 19.03 24.27 19.78
N SER A 465 18.87 24.40 21.11
CA SER A 465 19.99 24.54 22.06
C SER A 465 20.98 23.36 22.06
N SER A 466 20.64 22.28 21.38
CA SER A 466 21.44 21.06 21.20
C SER A 466 22.07 20.97 19.81
N ASP A 467 22.14 22.08 19.06
CA ASP A 467 22.67 22.19 17.70
C ASP A 467 21.96 21.34 16.63
N TYR A 468 20.81 20.74 16.96
CA TYR A 468 19.98 20.06 15.97
C TYR A 468 19.13 21.07 15.20
N TYR A 469 19.07 20.90 13.88
CA TYR A 469 18.15 21.66 13.03
C TYR A 469 16.71 21.46 13.47
N MET A 470 15.98 22.56 13.52
CA MET A 470 14.57 22.53 13.76
C MET A 470 13.84 22.19 12.47
N LEU A 471 13.18 21.04 12.50
CA LEU A 471 12.40 20.56 11.38
C LEU A 471 10.92 20.87 11.63
N TYR A 472 10.27 21.51 10.67
CA TYR A 472 8.83 21.66 10.63
C TYR A 472 8.31 20.82 9.47
N ARG A 473 7.45 19.82 9.78
CA ARG A 473 6.97 18.81 8.82
C ARG A 473 8.12 18.13 8.07
N ASN A 474 9.17 17.80 8.80
CA ASN A 474 10.40 17.18 8.29
C ASN A 474 11.13 18.00 7.23
N LYS A 475 11.01 19.34 7.27
CA LYS A 475 11.72 20.27 6.41
C LYS A 475 12.38 21.34 7.24
N ALA A 476 13.51 21.87 6.76
CA ALA A 476 14.24 22.91 7.46
C ALA A 476 13.41 24.21 7.56
N VAL A 477 13.51 24.87 8.70
CA VAL A 477 12.95 26.21 8.92
C VAL A 477 14.09 27.20 8.92
N TYR A 478 13.94 28.30 8.19
CA TYR A 478 14.91 29.38 8.16
C TYR A 478 14.32 30.62 8.81
N SER A 479 15.15 31.39 9.50
CA SER A 479 14.72 32.64 10.11
C SER A 479 15.77 33.72 10.03
N TYR A 480 15.30 34.95 10.18
CA TYR A 480 16.14 36.10 10.46
C TYR A 480 15.40 37.02 11.44
N VAL A 481 16.08 37.37 12.54
CA VAL A 481 15.54 38.24 13.57
C VAL A 481 16.18 39.59 13.45
N TYR A 482 15.38 40.65 13.31
CA TYR A 482 15.91 42.00 13.28
C TYR A 482 16.21 42.45 14.71
N PRO A 483 17.46 42.83 15.01
CA PRO A 483 17.75 43.51 16.26
C PRO A 483 17.03 44.86 16.22
N SER A 484 15.96 45.01 17.00
CA SER A 484 15.34 46.30 17.23
C SER A 484 16.01 46.97 18.41
N ASP A 485 16.43 48.23 18.24
CA ASP A 485 16.95 49.05 19.33
C ASP A 485 15.90 49.31 20.43
N SER A 486 14.62 49.05 20.15
CA SER A 486 13.54 49.07 21.13
C SER A 486 12.91 47.70 21.31
N GLU A 487 12.85 47.23 22.56
CA GLU A 487 12.24 45.93 22.96
C GLU A 487 10.78 45.75 22.47
N SER A 488 10.12 46.81 22.00
CA SER A 488 8.69 46.85 21.64
C SER A 488 8.37 46.93 20.14
N SER A 489 9.35 46.85 19.22
CA SER A 489 9.06 46.88 17.76
C SER A 489 10.07 46.05 16.96
N GLY A 490 9.95 44.73 17.07
CA GLY A 490 10.70 43.78 16.24
C GLY A 490 9.79 43.12 15.21
N TYR A 491 10.37 42.68 14.11
CA TYR A 491 9.77 41.69 13.23
C TYR A 491 10.76 40.57 13.00
N MET A 492 10.25 39.39 12.66
CA MET A 492 11.05 38.22 12.34
C MET A 492 10.58 37.68 11.00
N ASN A 493 11.54 37.40 10.13
CA ASN A 493 11.29 36.74 8.86
C ASN A 493 11.46 35.25 9.03
N ILE A 494 10.53 34.46 8.53
CA ILE A 494 10.59 32.99 8.61
C ILE A 494 10.27 32.39 7.26
N ILE A 495 11.05 31.39 6.85
CA ILE A 495 10.70 30.48 5.76
C ILE A 495 10.41 29.11 6.34
N ALA A 496 9.18 28.64 6.19
CA ALA A 496 8.75 27.33 6.70
C ALA A 496 7.90 26.59 5.67
N PHE A 497 7.97 25.26 5.69
CA PHE A 497 7.23 24.39 4.77
C PHE A 497 5.83 24.07 5.31
N PHE A 498 4.77 24.37 4.56
CA PHE A 498 3.39 24.15 4.98
C PHE A 498 2.71 23.06 4.16
N GLY A 499 3.36 21.89 4.06
CA GLY A 499 2.77 20.70 3.47
C GLY A 499 3.00 20.53 1.98
N ARG A 500 2.88 21.60 1.18
CA ARG A 500 3.19 21.57 -0.26
C ARG A 500 4.18 22.64 -0.71
N ARG A 501 4.26 23.77 -0.01
CA ARG A 501 5.13 24.90 -0.39
C ARG A 501 5.85 25.46 0.82
N TYR A 502 6.97 26.11 0.57
CA TYR A 502 7.57 27.02 1.54
C TYR A 502 6.85 28.36 1.49
N TYR A 503 6.58 28.91 2.67
CA TYR A 503 6.00 30.23 2.83
C TYR A 503 7.04 31.14 3.45
N PHE A 504 7.16 32.33 2.88
CA PHE A 504 7.87 33.43 3.49
C PHE A 504 6.90 34.23 4.35
N LEU A 505 7.14 34.23 5.66
CA LEU A 505 6.30 34.84 6.67
C LEU A 505 7.02 36.02 7.30
N ILE A 506 6.31 37.12 7.50
CA ILE A 506 6.69 38.15 8.46
C ILE A 506 5.88 37.94 9.73
N VAL A 507 6.58 37.86 10.86
CA VAL A 507 5.99 37.72 12.18
C VAL A 507 6.19 39.03 12.94
N ASP A 508 5.10 39.66 13.38
CA ASP A 508 5.15 40.80 14.30
C ASP A 508 5.50 40.28 15.70
N TRP A 509 6.74 40.51 16.09
CA TRP A 509 7.29 40.06 17.36
C TRP A 509 6.58 40.71 18.55
N ALA A 510 6.21 41.99 18.43
CA ALA A 510 5.56 42.75 19.49
C ALA A 510 4.11 42.29 19.68
N GLY A 511 3.40 42.04 18.58
CA GLY A 511 2.06 41.43 18.61
C GLY A 511 2.07 40.07 19.33
N LEU A 512 3.14 39.30 19.15
CA LEU A 512 3.25 37.96 19.72
C LEU A 512 3.32 37.99 21.24
N PHE A 513 4.06 38.95 21.79
CA PHE A 513 4.06 39.20 23.23
C PHE A 513 2.79 39.85 23.75
N ALA A 514 2.10 40.66 22.95
CA ALA A 514 0.83 41.27 23.36
C ALA A 514 -0.27 40.21 23.55
N THR A 515 -0.31 39.16 22.71
CA THR A 515 -1.28 38.05 22.86
C THR A 515 -1.12 37.24 24.16
N LYS A 516 0.03 37.38 24.86
CA LYS A 516 0.34 36.76 26.17
C LYS A 516 -0.67 37.12 27.26
N THR A 517 -1.37 38.25 27.14
CA THR A 517 -2.29 38.72 28.19
C THR A 517 -3.73 38.21 28.06
N GLU A 518 -4.12 37.67 26.90
CA GLU A 518 -5.51 37.29 26.63
C GLU A 518 -5.71 35.78 26.38
N ALA A 519 -4.72 35.09 25.81
CA ALA A 519 -4.79 33.64 25.61
C ALA A 519 -4.48 32.90 26.92
N GLY A 520 -5.28 31.88 27.26
CA GLY A 520 -5.12 31.06 28.47
C GLY A 520 -3.68 30.58 28.73
N SER A 521 -3.38 30.28 30.00
CA SER A 521 -2.04 30.15 30.59
C SER A 521 -1.02 29.25 29.91
N GLU A 522 -1.42 28.35 29.00
CA GLU A 522 -0.49 27.40 28.36
C GLU A 522 0.38 28.05 27.28
N HIS A 523 -0.16 28.93 26.44
CA HIS A 523 0.64 29.61 25.40
C HIS A 523 1.56 30.66 25.99
N ALA A 524 1.09 31.41 26.99
CA ALA A 524 1.87 32.44 27.67
C ALA A 524 3.16 31.89 28.30
N ALA A 525 3.17 30.61 28.72
CA ALA A 525 4.35 29.93 29.25
C ALA A 525 5.40 29.66 28.16
N LEU A 526 4.98 29.35 26.92
CA LEU A 526 5.89 29.12 25.80
C LEU A 526 6.69 30.38 25.44
N PHE A 527 6.09 31.56 25.67
CA PHE A 527 6.67 32.88 25.39
C PHE A 527 7.19 33.61 26.64
N ALA A 528 7.28 32.93 27.79
CA ALA A 528 7.68 33.58 29.03
C ALA A 528 9.15 34.00 29.07
N ASP A 529 10.03 33.14 28.54
CA ASP A 529 11.49 33.26 28.65
C ASP A 529 12.19 33.47 27.29
N LEU A 530 11.47 34.01 26.29
CA LEU A 530 12.02 34.12 24.94
C LEU A 530 13.01 35.26 24.80
N THR A 531 14.21 34.89 24.39
CA THR A 531 15.22 35.77 23.83
C THR A 531 15.09 35.83 22.30
N PRO A 532 15.65 36.85 21.63
CA PRO A 532 15.73 36.89 20.16
C PRO A 532 16.35 35.61 19.54
N GLU A 533 17.26 34.94 20.25
CA GLU A 533 17.89 33.69 19.80
C GLU A 533 16.97 32.47 19.90
N THR A 534 16.12 32.41 20.95
CA THR A 534 15.20 31.28 21.18
C THR A 534 13.82 31.49 20.55
N ALA A 535 13.56 32.72 20.09
CA ALA A 535 12.38 33.18 19.39
C ALA A 535 11.91 32.26 18.25
N PRO A 536 12.76 31.91 17.27
CA PRO A 536 12.29 31.16 16.11
C PRO A 536 11.90 29.74 16.53
N ALA A 537 12.65 29.17 17.49
CA ALA A 537 12.40 27.84 18.02
C ALA A 537 11.05 27.71 18.73
N ALA A 538 10.67 28.71 19.53
CA ALA A 538 9.35 28.74 20.14
C ALA A 538 8.24 29.03 19.13
N PHE A 539 8.51 29.89 18.14
CA PHE A 539 7.52 30.16 17.09
C PHE A 539 7.19 28.90 16.28
N VAL A 540 8.17 28.07 15.94
CA VAL A 540 7.89 26.79 15.26
C VAL A 540 7.08 25.84 16.12
N LYS A 541 7.34 25.78 17.43
CA LYS A 541 6.48 25.04 18.38
C LYS A 541 5.06 25.60 18.38
N TYR A 542 4.92 26.91 18.38
CA TYR A 542 3.64 27.59 18.30
C TYR A 542 2.91 27.33 16.98
N MET A 543 3.61 27.30 15.84
CA MET A 543 3.02 26.94 14.54
C MET A 543 2.39 25.55 14.55
N ASN A 544 2.94 24.59 15.31
CA ASN A 544 2.32 23.27 15.45
C ASN A 544 0.96 23.32 16.14
N THR A 545 0.78 24.25 17.10
CA THR A 545 -0.46 24.39 17.88
C THR A 545 -1.45 25.38 17.26
N PHE A 546 -0.98 26.44 16.59
CA PHE A 546 -1.83 27.56 16.16
C PHE A 546 -2.49 27.36 14.80
N LEU A 547 -1.88 26.59 13.89
CA LEU A 547 -2.47 26.32 12.57
C LEU A 547 -3.80 25.55 12.64
N ALA A 548 -4.05 24.93 13.79
CA ALA A 548 -5.31 24.38 14.28
C ALA A 548 -6.53 25.29 14.07
N ASP A 549 -6.41 26.52 14.54
CA ASP A 549 -7.53 27.39 14.87
C ASP A 549 -7.79 28.44 13.77
N GLY A 550 -7.08 28.31 12.65
CA GLY A 550 -7.20 29.18 11.48
C GLY A 550 -6.06 30.19 11.43
N PHE A 551 -5.12 29.94 10.52
CA PHE A 551 -3.98 30.81 10.19
C PHE A 551 -4.35 32.27 9.83
N LEU A 552 -5.64 32.56 9.63
CA LEU A 552 -6.17 33.85 9.16
C LEU A 552 -7.09 34.54 10.18
N GLY A 553 -7.16 34.02 11.41
CA GLY A 553 -7.87 34.71 12.50
C GLY A 553 -7.17 36.01 12.88
N ASP A 554 -7.73 37.14 12.44
CA ASP A 554 -7.37 38.51 12.80
C ASP A 554 -5.90 38.92 12.60
N GLY A 555 -5.37 38.66 11.40
CA GLY A 555 -4.61 39.61 10.55
C GLY A 555 -3.35 40.35 11.04
N GLU A 556 -2.96 40.32 12.31
CA GLU A 556 -1.86 41.19 12.80
C GLU A 556 -0.55 40.45 13.04
N LEU A 557 -0.59 39.16 13.38
CA LEU A 557 0.59 38.49 13.93
C LEU A 557 1.53 37.89 12.88
N VAL A 558 0.96 37.19 11.90
CA VAL A 558 1.71 36.45 10.89
C VAL A 558 1.17 36.81 9.52
N SER A 559 2.02 37.39 8.68
CA SER A 559 1.69 37.80 7.33
C SER A 559 2.48 36.99 6.32
N PRO A 560 1.85 36.06 5.58
CA PRO A 560 2.49 35.41 4.45
C PRO A 560 2.67 36.40 3.30
N LEU A 561 3.90 36.57 2.82
CA LEU A 561 4.20 37.50 1.72
C LEU A 561 4.52 36.78 0.42
N PHE A 562 5.24 35.66 0.50
CA PHE A 562 5.61 34.87 -0.67
C PHE A 562 5.39 33.40 -0.42
N VAL A 563 5.19 32.67 -1.50
CA VAL A 563 5.08 31.22 -1.50
C VAL A 563 5.94 30.64 -2.60
N SER A 564 6.64 29.54 -2.32
CA SER A 564 7.48 28.85 -3.31
C SER A 564 6.61 28.16 -4.38
N GLU A 565 7.25 27.64 -5.41
CA GLU A 565 6.65 26.62 -6.28
C GLU A 565 6.31 25.33 -5.47
N PRO A 566 5.40 24.48 -5.95
CA PRO A 566 4.96 23.30 -5.21
C PRO A 566 6.06 22.23 -5.14
N LEU A 567 6.12 21.55 -4.00
CA LEU A 567 7.00 20.42 -3.74
C LEU A 567 6.11 19.19 -3.49
N ASP A 568 5.81 18.48 -4.56
CA ASP A 568 4.93 17.32 -4.49
C ASP A 568 5.69 16.11 -3.92
N LEU A 569 5.12 15.44 -2.91
CA LEU A 569 5.76 14.32 -2.21
C LEU A 569 6.07 13.15 -3.16
N GLY A 570 7.24 12.53 -2.96
CA GLY A 570 7.68 11.37 -3.76
C GLY A 570 8.06 11.74 -5.19
N THR A 571 8.15 13.03 -5.53
CA THR A 571 8.69 13.49 -6.81
C THR A 571 10.16 13.87 -6.67
N PRO A 572 10.95 13.88 -7.75
CA PRO A 572 12.33 14.38 -7.72
C PRO A 572 12.47 15.85 -7.31
N GLN A 573 11.36 16.60 -7.25
CA GLN A 573 11.34 17.97 -6.76
C GLN A 573 11.34 18.05 -5.24
N GLU A 574 11.05 16.95 -4.53
CA GLU A 574 11.01 16.95 -3.07
C GLU A 574 12.41 17.23 -2.50
N LYS A 575 12.60 18.43 -1.93
CA LYS A 575 13.83 18.89 -1.29
C LYS A 575 13.62 19.16 0.20
N PRO A 576 14.68 19.12 1.03
CA PRO A 576 14.59 19.45 2.45
C PRO A 576 14.59 20.96 2.77
N ASP A 577 14.94 21.79 1.78
CA ASP A 577 15.08 23.24 1.91
C ASP A 577 14.48 24.01 0.71
N PRO A 578 14.35 25.35 0.78
CA PRO A 578 13.72 26.14 -0.26
C PRO A 578 14.67 26.60 -1.38
N THR A 579 15.88 26.03 -1.47
CA THR A 579 16.89 26.50 -2.42
C THR A 579 16.48 26.21 -3.85
N GLU A 580 16.84 27.14 -4.73
CA GLU A 580 16.56 27.11 -6.16
C GLU A 580 15.07 27.08 -6.53
N LEU A 581 14.15 27.25 -5.58
CA LEU A 581 12.72 27.27 -5.88
C LEU A 581 12.31 28.60 -6.52
N ALA A 582 11.37 28.55 -7.45
CA ALA A 582 10.67 29.75 -7.90
C ALA A 582 9.71 30.26 -6.82
N TRP A 583 9.45 31.56 -6.78
CA TRP A 583 8.59 32.19 -5.78
C TRP A 583 7.45 32.96 -6.43
N HIS A 584 6.37 33.14 -5.67
CA HIS A 584 5.16 33.83 -6.06
C HIS A 584 4.72 34.80 -4.96
N LEU A 585 4.17 35.95 -5.35
CA LEU A 585 3.56 36.88 -4.41
C LEU A 585 2.30 36.26 -3.81
N VAL A 586 2.13 36.35 -2.49
CA VAL A 586 0.86 36.01 -1.84
C VAL A 586 -0.08 37.21 -2.00
N THR A 587 -1.25 36.98 -2.59
CA THR A 587 -2.31 37.97 -2.68
C THR A 587 -3.36 37.67 -1.64
N THR A 588 -3.79 38.67 -0.87
CA THR A 588 -5.00 38.54 -0.06
C THR A 588 -6.22 39.01 -0.85
N ASP A 589 -7.38 38.43 -0.58
CA ASP A 589 -8.63 38.99 -1.11
C ASP A 589 -8.92 40.37 -0.49
N TRP A 590 -9.92 41.09 -1.02
CA TRP A 590 -10.26 42.44 -0.56
C TRP A 590 -10.57 42.53 0.94
N TYR A 591 -10.98 41.42 1.54
CA TYR A 591 -11.28 41.34 2.97
C TYR A 591 -10.06 40.98 3.82
N GLY A 592 -8.90 40.69 3.22
CA GLY A 592 -7.72 40.20 3.96
C GLY A 592 -7.91 38.79 4.52
N THR A 593 -9.00 38.12 4.17
CA THR A 593 -9.43 36.86 4.78
C THR A 593 -8.98 35.62 4.02
N ARG A 594 -8.48 35.77 2.79
CA ARG A 594 -8.15 34.63 1.91
C ARG A 594 -6.80 34.78 1.28
N LEU A 595 -6.05 33.70 1.26
CA LEU A 595 -4.78 33.60 0.55
C LEU A 595 -5.01 33.18 -0.90
N GLY A 596 -4.30 33.84 -1.81
CA GLY A 596 -4.20 33.52 -3.23
C GLY A 596 -2.76 33.57 -3.69
N ILE A 597 -2.47 32.89 -4.79
CA ILE A 597 -1.14 32.86 -5.41
C ILE A 597 -1.15 33.87 -6.56
N GLY A 598 -0.33 34.91 -6.41
CA GLY A 598 -0.17 35.99 -7.35
C GLY A 598 0.89 35.71 -8.41
N ALA A 599 1.45 36.80 -8.95
CA ALA A 599 2.47 36.73 -9.98
C ALA A 599 3.74 36.03 -9.48
N SER A 600 4.35 35.24 -10.37
CA SER A 600 5.70 34.72 -10.14
C SER A 600 6.69 35.88 -10.08
N ILE A 601 7.64 35.77 -9.17
CA ILE A 601 8.76 36.69 -9.01
C ILE A 601 10.07 35.97 -9.34
N SER A 602 11.06 36.73 -9.78
CA SER A 602 12.33 36.18 -10.24
C SER A 602 13.25 35.72 -9.11
N THR A 603 12.93 36.04 -7.86
CA THR A 603 13.77 35.75 -6.69
C THR A 603 14.09 34.27 -6.58
N ARG A 604 15.37 33.95 -6.35
CA ARG A 604 15.89 32.61 -6.07
C ARG A 604 16.71 32.67 -4.79
N LEU A 605 16.70 31.58 -4.04
CA LEU A 605 17.53 31.40 -2.86
C LEU A 605 18.62 30.38 -3.18
N LEU A 606 19.85 30.68 -2.82
CA LEU A 606 21.00 29.80 -2.97
C LEU A 606 21.51 29.37 -1.61
N CYS A 607 22.05 28.16 -1.56
CA CYS A 607 22.80 27.72 -0.40
C CYS A 607 24.18 28.38 -0.38
N THR A 608 24.58 28.95 0.76
CA THR A 608 25.92 29.53 0.95
C THR A 608 27.00 28.47 1.16
N ARG A 609 26.59 27.26 1.59
CA ARG A 609 27.51 26.15 1.83
C ARG A 609 28.10 25.67 0.50
N CYS A 610 29.42 25.55 0.45
CA CYS A 610 30.15 24.89 -0.61
C CYS A 610 30.78 23.62 -0.06
N ASP A 611 30.41 22.46 -0.60
CA ASP A 611 31.12 21.20 -0.36
C ASP A 611 30.97 20.27 -1.56
N ASP A 612 31.75 19.18 -1.57
CA ASP A 612 31.74 18.18 -2.63
C ASP A 612 30.42 17.37 -2.67
N ALA A 613 29.58 17.44 -1.62
CA ALA A 613 28.36 16.64 -1.47
C ALA A 613 27.10 17.34 -1.98
N THR A 614 27.01 18.67 -1.83
CA THR A 614 25.81 19.48 -2.16
C THR A 614 25.81 20.05 -3.57
N GLY A 615 26.99 20.32 -4.16
CA GLY A 615 27.18 20.85 -5.52
C GLY A 615 26.58 22.23 -5.83
N PRO A 616 26.99 22.88 -6.96
CA PRO A 616 28.33 22.92 -7.52
C PRO A 616 29.23 23.90 -6.73
N TYR A 617 30.54 23.75 -6.91
CA TYR A 617 31.58 24.70 -6.53
C TYR A 617 31.19 26.16 -6.82
N CYS A 618 31.79 27.10 -6.10
CA CYS A 618 31.71 28.54 -6.38
C CYS A 618 31.79 28.79 -7.91
N GLU A 619 30.70 29.29 -8.50
CA GLU A 619 30.37 29.02 -9.91
C GLU A 619 31.40 29.60 -10.90
N LEU A 620 31.75 30.88 -10.75
CA LEU A 620 32.49 31.63 -11.77
C LEU A 620 33.94 31.94 -11.39
N ALA A 621 34.19 32.33 -10.14
CA ALA A 621 35.48 32.85 -9.71
C ALA A 621 35.59 32.85 -8.17
N GLY A 622 35.32 31.72 -7.53
CA GLY A 622 35.51 31.59 -6.08
C GLY A 622 36.24 30.31 -5.71
N SER A 623 36.87 30.32 -4.53
CA SER A 623 37.37 29.11 -3.88
C SER A 623 36.53 28.80 -2.66
N CYS A 624 36.16 27.55 -2.47
CA CYS A 624 35.47 27.16 -1.26
C CYS A 624 36.43 27.22 -0.07
N ASN A 625 36.08 28.02 0.95
CA ASN A 625 36.84 28.11 2.18
C ASN A 625 36.56 26.87 3.02
N SER A 626 37.58 26.05 3.26
CA SER A 626 37.42 24.79 4.02
C SER A 626 37.10 25.00 5.50
N GLU A 627 37.35 26.20 6.06
CA GLU A 627 37.08 26.49 7.47
C GLU A 627 35.63 26.93 7.68
N THR A 628 35.10 27.79 6.80
CA THR A 628 33.75 28.33 6.90
C THR A 628 32.73 27.59 6.05
N SER A 629 33.19 26.73 5.13
CA SER A 629 32.39 26.10 4.08
C SER A 629 31.61 27.11 3.24
N THR A 630 32.14 28.33 3.05
CA THR A 630 31.54 29.38 2.21
C THR A 630 32.45 29.73 1.04
N CYS A 631 31.89 30.31 -0.01
CA CYS A 631 32.68 30.75 -1.17
C CYS A 631 33.45 32.05 -0.91
N ASP A 632 34.77 32.00 -1.05
CA ASP A 632 35.63 33.19 -1.11
C ASP A 632 35.73 33.64 -2.58
N CYS A 633 35.05 34.73 -2.92
CA CYS A 633 35.08 35.28 -4.28
C CYS A 633 36.42 35.94 -4.57
N LEU A 634 37.02 35.60 -5.71
CA LEU A 634 38.30 36.16 -6.16
C LEU A 634 38.17 37.68 -6.37
N ASP A 635 39.25 38.39 -6.06
CA ASP A 635 39.40 39.82 -6.31
C ASP A 635 39.15 40.13 -7.80
N GLY A 636 37.95 40.63 -8.09
CA GLY A 636 37.51 40.85 -9.46
C GLY A 636 36.09 41.38 -9.59
N GLY A 637 35.44 41.78 -8.49
CA GLY A 637 34.05 42.26 -8.51
C GLY A 637 32.98 41.17 -8.58
N PHE A 638 33.33 39.89 -8.37
CA PHE A 638 32.34 38.84 -8.18
C PHE A 638 31.79 38.88 -6.76
N VAL A 639 30.47 38.84 -6.64
CA VAL A 639 29.71 38.87 -5.38
C VAL A 639 28.58 37.84 -5.42
N GLY A 640 27.96 37.62 -4.26
CA GLY A 640 26.90 36.64 -4.06
C GLY A 640 27.39 35.37 -3.35
N PRO A 641 26.47 34.59 -2.77
CA PRO A 641 26.79 33.42 -1.95
C PRO A 641 27.63 32.34 -2.65
N ARG A 642 27.59 32.28 -3.98
CA ARG A 642 28.36 31.33 -4.80
C ARG A 642 29.29 32.04 -5.79
N CYS A 643 29.54 33.33 -5.60
CA CYS A 643 30.29 34.18 -6.54
C CYS A 643 29.66 34.17 -7.94
N GLU A 644 28.34 34.09 -8.00
CA GLU A 644 27.56 33.89 -9.22
C GLU A 644 27.25 35.18 -9.99
N TYR A 645 27.50 36.35 -9.38
CA TYR A 645 27.19 37.65 -9.96
C TYR A 645 28.43 38.54 -10.05
N TYR A 646 28.64 39.14 -11.21
CA TYR A 646 29.66 40.15 -11.41
C TYR A 646 29.06 41.53 -11.17
N ASP A 647 29.49 42.23 -10.13
CA ASP A 647 29.07 43.60 -9.86
C ASP A 647 29.91 44.59 -10.70
N PRO A 648 29.34 45.19 -11.75
CA PRO A 648 30.07 46.14 -12.59
C PRO A 648 30.49 47.41 -11.84
N ALA A 649 29.92 47.70 -10.65
CA ALA A 649 30.34 48.84 -9.83
C ALA A 649 31.80 48.72 -9.36
N PHE A 650 32.35 47.51 -9.27
CA PHE A 650 33.73 47.27 -8.84
C PHE A 650 34.80 47.75 -9.84
N ASN A 651 34.45 47.95 -11.12
CA ASN A 651 35.38 48.47 -12.14
C ASN A 651 35.48 50.00 -12.18
N ILE A 652 34.69 50.71 -11.37
CA ILE A 652 34.61 52.19 -11.40
C ILE A 652 35.48 52.82 -10.29
N LEU A 653 36.06 51.99 -9.41
CA LEU A 653 37.05 52.35 -8.38
C LEU A 653 38.45 51.95 -8.83
#